data_AF-A0A7W8L720-F1
#
_entry.id   AF-A0A7W8L720-F1
#
_cell.length_a   1.000
_cell.length_b   1.000
_cell.length_c   1.000
_cell.angle_alpha   90.00
_cell.angle_beta   90.00
_cell.angle_gamma   90.00
#
_symmetry.space_group_name_H-M   'P 1'
#
loop_
_entity.id
_entity.type
_entity.pdbx_description
1 polymer ?
#
loop_
_entity_poly.entity_id
_entity_poly.type
_entity_poly.pdbx_seq_one_letter_code
_entity_poly.pdbx_strand_id
1 'polypeptide(L)'
;MITQPGSTRGVIDWNSFSIGRHNSVTFDNGSGATLNRVTGGTPSAILGSLSATGSLYVINPQGIVVGSSGVITTGGRFVASTLDICNDAFMRGSSTLTLSGNSNAAVINLGKISSSGGDVFLIARDAVINAGTVAAPNGTAELAAGGQVLLQDSASSRQVFVQTGSQGTVVNKGKITAAQVSLQAADGNVYALAGGGTRIRATGTASRDGHVWLVADSGGVEQLGKIAASNADGSGGTVDTQAAQLTFGRHAVVDAGQWNLSTPTFIIDDVAAHALQRSLNAGTSVDVETTGANGATGDLGVAASMRWSGPASLTLAAYHDVSVATATTIANSGAGNLTLRADASGIDNGGSVINTGTIDWSRSTGIVSALHDITGGYLPGNILSNSTWSAAPDSGLVTQVTAYALVNTVSQLGAVGLNPSGNYALGRDIDATPPPGEFSPTVASFSGQFDGMGHTISNLWLSESLFGEIGYSGVVRNLNIQGTANLPKSDAWAGFLADRNDGTIASVHSSGSVTSIGRLSTGGLVGLNFDGTITRSSSTADVSSDSATGGLVGTNSFGVIRQSFASGDVTSTHLQGAGGLVGYNFGVITESYATGTVHVQPQCDTVNACGGGLVGGTSGTISQSFATGKIDQPSGPAGGPGGIADYNANYIASSPGTITNDVYWDTQTTGAPVGVRTTILGANLGNAQGLTTMQMSTPSSFGPTYDFSPGGVWAMPAGATHPILQWQLAQ
;
A
#
# COMPACT_ATOMS: atom_id res chain seq x y z
N MET A 1 -3.67 -17.93 -48.82
CA MET A 1 -4.61 -17.20 -47.94
C MET A 1 -5.62 -18.21 -47.42
N ILE A 2 -5.88 -18.19 -46.11
CA ILE A 2 -6.86 -19.03 -45.43
C ILE A 2 -7.92 -18.08 -44.88
N THR A 3 -9.17 -18.25 -45.30
CA THR A 3 -10.28 -17.38 -44.89
C THR A 3 -11.16 -18.13 -43.90
N GLN A 4 -11.42 -17.53 -42.75
CA GLN A 4 -12.36 -18.04 -41.75
C GLN A 4 -13.57 -17.08 -41.68
N PRO A 5 -14.78 -17.53 -42.00
CA PRO A 5 -15.95 -16.66 -42.02
C PRO A 5 -16.34 -16.19 -40.60
N GLY A 6 -16.50 -14.87 -40.44
CA GLY A 6 -16.95 -14.20 -39.21
C GLY A 6 -15.92 -14.14 -38.07
N SER A 7 -16.32 -13.60 -36.91
CA SER A 7 -15.52 -13.57 -35.66
C SER A 7 -15.54 -14.91 -34.91
N THR A 8 -15.33 -16.01 -35.62
CA THR A 8 -15.47 -17.38 -35.09
C THR A 8 -14.15 -17.95 -34.57
N ARG A 9 -14.17 -19.17 -34.04
CA ARG A 9 -12.97 -19.96 -33.72
C ARG A 9 -12.88 -21.16 -34.66
N GLY A 10 -11.67 -21.51 -35.09
CA GLY A 10 -11.44 -22.66 -35.99
C GLY A 10 -10.20 -23.46 -35.60
N VAL A 11 -10.27 -24.78 -35.79
CA VAL A 11 -9.14 -25.70 -35.61
C VAL A 11 -8.78 -26.32 -36.96
N ILE A 12 -7.50 -26.32 -37.31
CA ILE A 12 -6.95 -26.92 -38.52
C ILE A 12 -5.82 -27.87 -38.11
N ASP A 13 -5.97 -29.15 -38.40
CA ASP A 13 -4.91 -30.13 -38.24
C ASP A 13 -4.09 -30.24 -39.55
N TRP A 14 -2.77 -30.24 -39.41
CA TRP A 14 -1.80 -30.25 -40.50
C TRP A 14 -0.87 -31.45 -40.36
N ASN A 15 -0.58 -32.15 -41.47
CA ASN A 15 0.51 -33.12 -41.47
C ASN A 15 1.89 -32.43 -41.30
N SER A 16 2.05 -31.23 -41.86
CA SER A 16 3.21 -30.37 -41.66
C SER A 16 2.82 -28.92 -41.86
N PHE A 17 3.36 -28.00 -41.05
CA PHE A 17 3.16 -26.56 -41.21
C PHE A 17 4.50 -25.82 -41.18
N SER A 18 5.03 -25.45 -42.35
CA SER A 18 6.27 -24.70 -42.52
C SER A 18 6.11 -23.67 -43.64
N ILE A 19 6.87 -22.58 -43.57
CA ILE A 19 6.82 -21.48 -44.54
C ILE A 19 8.24 -21.18 -45.01
N GLY A 20 8.59 -21.62 -46.23
CA GLY A 20 9.91 -21.38 -46.80
C GLY A 20 10.21 -19.88 -47.01
N ARG A 21 11.48 -19.54 -47.22
CA ARG A 21 11.87 -18.15 -47.57
C ARG A 21 11.09 -17.68 -48.80
N HIS A 22 10.74 -16.39 -48.82
CA HIS A 22 9.93 -15.74 -49.87
C HIS A 22 8.47 -16.23 -50.01
N ASN A 23 8.04 -17.20 -49.20
CA ASN A 23 6.64 -17.60 -49.15
C ASN A 23 5.87 -16.85 -48.06
N SER A 24 4.56 -16.79 -48.21
CA SER A 24 3.67 -16.17 -47.23
C SER A 24 2.41 -17.00 -46.99
N VAL A 25 1.95 -16.99 -45.73
CA VAL A 25 0.65 -17.51 -45.33
C VAL A 25 -0.09 -16.40 -44.59
N THR A 26 -1.34 -16.19 -44.95
CA THR A 26 -2.22 -15.18 -44.35
C THR A 26 -3.51 -15.84 -43.93
N PHE A 27 -3.88 -15.63 -42.66
CA PHE A 27 -5.17 -15.97 -42.08
C PHE A 27 -6.03 -14.72 -42.03
N ASP A 28 -7.15 -14.74 -42.73
CA ASP A 28 -8.17 -13.71 -42.60
C ASP A 28 -9.30 -14.25 -41.74
N ASN A 29 -9.22 -14.00 -40.44
CA ASN A 29 -10.13 -14.50 -39.42
C ASN A 29 -10.79 -13.38 -38.58
N GLY A 30 -10.76 -12.15 -39.07
CA GLY A 30 -11.38 -10.98 -38.41
C GLY A 30 -10.85 -10.77 -37.00
N SER A 31 -11.75 -10.66 -36.02
CA SER A 31 -11.40 -10.65 -34.58
C SER A 31 -11.39 -12.04 -33.94
N GLY A 32 -11.58 -13.10 -34.73
CA GLY A 32 -11.66 -14.49 -34.29
C GLY A 32 -10.30 -15.11 -33.95
N ALA A 33 -10.27 -16.43 -33.79
CA ALA A 33 -9.05 -17.18 -33.48
C ALA A 33 -8.93 -18.47 -34.31
N THR A 34 -7.73 -18.77 -34.79
CA THR A 34 -7.47 -20.02 -35.53
C THR A 34 -6.34 -20.82 -34.87
N LEU A 35 -6.62 -22.08 -34.54
CA LEU A 35 -5.65 -23.03 -34.00
C LEU A 35 -5.14 -23.95 -35.10
N ASN A 36 -3.83 -23.94 -35.34
CA ASN A 36 -3.15 -24.77 -36.30
C ASN A 36 -2.33 -25.82 -35.56
N ARG A 37 -2.73 -27.08 -35.64
CA ARG A 37 -2.05 -28.19 -34.94
C ARG A 37 -1.32 -29.05 -35.95
N VAL A 38 -0.02 -29.27 -35.75
CA VAL A 38 0.76 -30.22 -36.54
C VAL A 38 0.67 -31.59 -35.90
N THR A 39 0.17 -32.57 -36.64
CA THR A 39 0.01 -33.97 -36.20
C THR A 39 1.06 -34.91 -36.78
N GLY A 40 1.82 -34.48 -37.80
CA GLY A 40 2.93 -35.24 -38.37
C GLY A 40 4.27 -35.04 -37.63
N GLY A 41 5.29 -35.79 -38.06
CA GLY A 41 6.59 -35.90 -37.38
C GLY A 41 7.63 -34.85 -37.75
N THR A 42 7.25 -33.66 -38.24
CA THR A 42 8.21 -32.62 -38.67
C THR A 42 8.07 -31.31 -37.89
N PRO A 43 9.19 -30.67 -37.49
CA PRO A 43 9.16 -29.33 -36.88
C PRO A 43 8.60 -28.26 -37.83
N SER A 44 8.04 -27.20 -37.25
CA SER A 44 7.57 -26.03 -38.01
C SER A 44 8.71 -25.04 -38.24
N ALA A 45 9.16 -24.90 -39.49
CA ALA A 45 10.15 -23.90 -39.89
C ALA A 45 9.48 -22.71 -40.58
N ILE A 46 9.40 -21.57 -39.89
CA ILE A 46 8.82 -20.32 -40.39
C ILE A 46 9.96 -19.39 -40.83
N LEU A 47 10.32 -19.46 -42.11
CA LEU A 47 11.40 -18.68 -42.72
C LEU A 47 10.89 -17.51 -43.59
N GLY A 48 9.61 -17.56 -43.98
CA GLY A 48 8.88 -16.51 -44.72
C GLY A 48 7.94 -15.69 -43.83
N SER A 49 6.79 -15.26 -44.38
CA SER A 49 5.83 -14.40 -43.67
C SER A 49 4.58 -15.18 -43.22
N LEU A 50 4.19 -15.01 -41.96
CA LEU A 50 2.92 -15.49 -41.41
C LEU A 50 2.12 -14.29 -40.89
N SER A 51 0.88 -14.15 -41.32
CA SER A 51 0.03 -13.04 -40.90
C SER A 51 -1.38 -13.51 -40.52
N ALA A 52 -2.00 -12.84 -39.54
CA ALA A 52 -3.41 -13.04 -39.19
C ALA A 52 -4.11 -11.72 -38.85
N THR A 53 -5.36 -11.54 -39.26
CA THR A 53 -6.17 -10.37 -38.84
C THR A 53 -6.59 -10.44 -37.36
N GLY A 54 -6.85 -11.64 -36.85
CA GLY A 54 -7.21 -11.93 -35.46
C GLY A 54 -6.14 -12.71 -34.71
N SER A 55 -6.56 -13.65 -33.86
CA SER A 55 -5.66 -14.49 -33.06
C SER A 55 -5.22 -15.74 -33.82
N LEU A 56 -3.98 -16.19 -33.61
CA LEU A 56 -3.40 -17.34 -34.28
C LEU A 56 -2.60 -18.21 -33.31
N TYR A 57 -2.90 -19.51 -33.29
CA TYR A 57 -2.21 -20.50 -32.48
C TYR A 57 -1.51 -21.48 -33.42
N VAL A 58 -0.24 -21.78 -33.16
CA VAL A 58 0.59 -22.75 -33.88
C VAL A 58 1.09 -23.76 -32.85
N ILE A 59 0.57 -24.97 -32.92
CA ILE A 59 0.85 -26.07 -31.99
C ILE A 59 1.65 -27.13 -32.74
N ASN A 60 2.88 -27.39 -32.31
CA ASN A 60 3.71 -28.45 -32.91
C ASN A 60 4.61 -29.13 -31.86
N PRO A 61 4.28 -30.36 -31.42
CA PRO A 61 5.10 -31.15 -30.50
C PRO A 61 6.50 -31.50 -31.02
N GLN A 62 6.78 -31.33 -32.32
CA GLN A 62 8.11 -31.56 -32.91
C GLN A 62 9.01 -30.32 -32.84
N GLY A 63 8.47 -29.17 -32.41
CA GLY A 63 9.21 -27.91 -32.27
C GLY A 63 8.82 -26.87 -33.30
N ILE A 64 9.10 -25.62 -32.96
CA ILE A 64 8.77 -24.44 -33.78
C ILE A 64 10.00 -23.55 -33.86
N VAL A 65 10.43 -23.21 -35.08
CA VAL A 65 11.53 -22.29 -35.33
C VAL A 65 11.08 -21.16 -36.25
N VAL A 66 11.12 -19.93 -35.74
CA VAL A 66 11.02 -18.71 -36.57
C VAL A 66 12.43 -18.32 -36.97
N GLY A 67 12.80 -18.53 -38.23
CA GLY A 67 14.14 -18.24 -38.74
C GLY A 67 14.44 -16.74 -38.77
N SER A 68 15.69 -16.35 -39.00
CA SER A 68 16.11 -14.94 -39.00
C SER A 68 15.43 -14.05 -40.04
N SER A 69 14.94 -14.63 -41.15
CA SER A 69 14.10 -13.94 -42.14
C SER A 69 12.60 -14.08 -41.89
N GLY A 70 12.21 -14.88 -40.90
CA GLY A 70 10.82 -15.17 -40.56
C GLY A 70 10.14 -13.95 -39.91
N VAL A 71 8.93 -13.67 -40.36
CA VAL A 71 8.11 -12.57 -39.82
C VAL A 71 6.72 -13.10 -39.49
N ILE A 72 6.28 -12.93 -38.25
CA ILE A 72 4.94 -13.26 -37.77
C ILE A 72 4.25 -11.98 -37.30
N THR A 73 3.05 -11.71 -37.84
CA THR A 73 2.25 -10.53 -37.48
C THR A 73 0.79 -10.92 -37.24
N THR A 74 0.22 -10.56 -36.09
CA THR A 74 -1.18 -10.83 -35.78
C THR A 74 -1.90 -9.59 -35.28
N GLY A 75 -3.19 -9.44 -35.61
CA GLY A 75 -4.03 -8.38 -35.03
C GLY A 75 -4.51 -8.72 -33.63
N GLY A 76 -4.77 -10.00 -33.35
CA GLY A 76 -5.05 -10.55 -32.01
C GLY A 76 -3.85 -11.29 -31.42
N ARG A 77 -4.11 -12.22 -30.49
CA ARG A 77 -3.06 -12.98 -29.78
C ARG A 77 -2.32 -13.95 -30.72
N PHE A 78 -1.01 -14.06 -30.57
CA PHE A 78 -0.21 -15.13 -31.18
C PHE A 78 0.25 -16.13 -30.12
N VAL A 79 0.06 -17.43 -30.37
CA VAL A 79 0.57 -18.51 -29.52
C VAL A 79 1.39 -19.48 -30.36
N ALA A 80 2.64 -19.72 -30.00
CA ALA A 80 3.45 -20.81 -30.53
C ALA A 80 3.76 -21.78 -29.38
N SER A 81 3.35 -23.04 -29.51
CA SER A 81 3.48 -24.02 -28.44
C SER A 81 3.94 -25.40 -28.91
N THR A 82 4.82 -26.05 -28.14
CA THR A 82 5.05 -27.51 -28.28
C THR A 82 4.11 -28.36 -27.42
N LEU A 83 3.39 -27.73 -26.49
CA LEU A 83 2.32 -28.32 -25.70
C LEU A 83 0.98 -28.18 -26.43
N ASP A 84 0.07 -29.14 -26.26
CA ASP A 84 -1.22 -29.16 -26.93
C ASP A 84 -2.32 -28.46 -26.12
N ILE A 85 -3.38 -28.05 -26.80
CA ILE A 85 -4.58 -27.41 -26.23
C ILE A 85 -5.80 -28.29 -26.57
N CYS A 86 -6.68 -28.49 -25.59
CA CYS A 86 -7.96 -29.17 -25.83
C CYS A 86 -8.86 -28.36 -26.78
N ASN A 87 -9.33 -29.01 -27.86
CA ASN A 87 -10.21 -28.39 -28.86
C ASN A 87 -11.46 -27.77 -28.22
N ASP A 88 -12.12 -28.47 -27.32
CA ASP A 88 -13.37 -28.00 -26.70
C ASP A 88 -13.15 -26.76 -25.82
N ALA A 89 -12.00 -26.67 -25.15
CA ALA A 89 -11.64 -25.49 -24.37
C ALA A 89 -11.37 -24.29 -25.29
N PHE A 90 -10.63 -24.51 -26.37
CA PHE A 90 -10.35 -23.48 -27.37
C PHE A 90 -11.62 -22.99 -28.04
N MET A 91 -12.48 -23.89 -28.51
CA MET A 91 -13.71 -23.56 -29.24
C MET A 91 -14.74 -22.82 -28.40
N ARG A 92 -14.79 -23.09 -27.08
CA ARG A 92 -15.62 -22.33 -26.13
C ARG A 92 -15.11 -20.91 -25.88
N GLY A 93 -13.89 -20.59 -26.28
CA GLY A 93 -13.28 -19.28 -25.99
C GLY A 93 -13.07 -19.05 -24.50
N SER A 94 -12.71 -20.09 -23.77
CA SER A 94 -12.42 -20.02 -22.34
C SER A 94 -11.37 -18.93 -22.05
N SER A 95 -11.61 -18.11 -21.03
CA SER A 95 -10.65 -17.14 -20.49
C SER A 95 -9.42 -17.80 -19.87
N THR A 96 -9.50 -19.12 -19.67
CA THR A 96 -8.42 -19.95 -19.18
C THR A 96 -8.16 -21.11 -20.13
N LEU A 97 -6.92 -21.28 -20.57
CA LEU A 97 -6.49 -22.37 -21.44
C LEU A 97 -5.34 -23.13 -20.77
N THR A 98 -5.49 -24.45 -20.63
CA THR A 98 -4.41 -25.32 -20.17
C THR A 98 -3.70 -25.92 -21.38
N LEU A 99 -2.39 -25.73 -21.43
CA LEU A 99 -1.50 -26.38 -22.38
C LEU A 99 -0.73 -27.48 -21.66
N SER A 100 -0.68 -28.67 -22.26
CA SER A 100 0.08 -29.79 -21.69
C SER A 100 0.64 -30.70 -22.76
N GLY A 101 1.70 -31.43 -22.43
CA GLY A 101 2.34 -32.34 -23.37
C GLY A 101 3.69 -32.81 -22.89
N ASN A 102 4.15 -33.92 -23.49
CA ASN A 102 5.41 -34.56 -23.14
C ASN A 102 6.54 -34.27 -24.15
N SER A 103 6.35 -33.32 -25.07
CA SER A 103 7.36 -32.95 -26.07
C SER A 103 8.65 -32.48 -25.40
N ASN A 104 9.82 -32.88 -25.89
CA ASN A 104 11.11 -32.29 -25.49
C ASN A 104 11.63 -31.31 -26.54
N ALA A 105 10.76 -30.86 -27.45
CA ALA A 105 11.13 -29.91 -28.49
C ALA A 105 11.02 -28.47 -27.98
N ALA A 106 11.73 -27.57 -28.67
CA ALA A 106 11.83 -26.16 -28.32
C ALA A 106 10.96 -25.26 -29.20
N VAL A 107 10.64 -24.07 -28.66
CA VAL A 107 10.19 -22.91 -29.45
C VAL A 107 11.35 -21.93 -29.55
N ILE A 108 11.81 -21.66 -30.78
CA ILE A 108 12.98 -20.81 -31.04
C ILE A 108 12.57 -19.66 -31.97
N ASN A 109 12.73 -18.42 -31.50
CA ASN A 109 12.57 -17.22 -32.31
C ASN A 109 13.92 -16.59 -32.62
N LEU A 110 14.31 -16.60 -33.90
CA LEU A 110 15.45 -15.85 -34.45
C LEU A 110 15.00 -14.65 -35.30
N GLY A 111 13.70 -14.59 -35.64
CA GLY A 111 13.10 -13.62 -36.55
C GLY A 111 12.34 -12.51 -35.82
N LYS A 112 11.20 -12.11 -36.39
CA LYS A 112 10.33 -11.08 -35.82
C LYS A 112 8.93 -11.63 -35.56
N ILE A 113 8.44 -11.48 -34.33
CA ILE A 113 7.07 -11.83 -33.94
C ILE A 113 6.43 -10.58 -33.36
N SER A 114 5.24 -10.21 -33.84
CA SER A 114 4.49 -9.11 -33.26
C SER A 114 2.98 -9.32 -33.25
N SER A 115 2.33 -8.91 -32.18
CA SER A 115 0.88 -8.72 -32.12
C SER A 115 0.55 -7.23 -31.95
N SER A 116 -0.34 -6.67 -32.78
CA SER A 116 -0.69 -5.25 -32.70
C SER A 116 -1.78 -4.94 -31.68
N GLY A 117 -2.64 -5.90 -31.34
CA GLY A 117 -3.80 -5.70 -30.47
C GLY A 117 -3.99 -6.79 -29.41
N GLY A 118 -3.07 -7.73 -29.28
CA GLY A 118 -3.11 -8.79 -28.28
C GLY A 118 -1.73 -9.20 -27.82
N ASP A 119 -1.65 -10.43 -27.32
CA ASP A 119 -0.47 -10.95 -26.65
C ASP A 119 0.38 -11.84 -27.56
N VAL A 120 1.61 -12.13 -27.15
CA VAL A 120 2.49 -13.12 -27.77
C VAL A 120 2.91 -14.14 -26.71
N PHE A 121 2.54 -15.41 -26.91
CA PHE A 121 2.95 -16.53 -26.05
C PHE A 121 3.87 -17.48 -26.81
N LEU A 122 5.05 -17.75 -26.24
CA LEU A 122 5.97 -18.79 -26.71
C LEU A 122 6.10 -19.84 -25.62
N ILE A 123 5.63 -21.06 -25.88
CA ILE A 123 5.44 -22.08 -24.85
C ILE A 123 6.12 -23.38 -25.27
N ALA A 124 6.92 -23.96 -24.40
CA ALA A 124 7.47 -25.28 -24.59
C ALA A 124 7.49 -26.04 -23.27
N ARG A 125 7.73 -27.36 -23.32
CA ARG A 125 8.12 -28.10 -22.11
C ARG A 125 9.57 -27.86 -21.75
N ASP A 126 10.45 -28.08 -22.71
CA ASP A 126 11.89 -28.16 -22.51
C ASP A 126 12.55 -26.78 -22.61
N ALA A 127 12.45 -26.12 -23.78
CA ALA A 127 13.14 -24.84 -23.99
C ALA A 127 12.35 -23.82 -24.84
N VAL A 128 12.36 -22.57 -24.38
CA VAL A 128 11.93 -21.40 -25.17
C VAL A 128 13.10 -20.44 -25.33
N ILE A 129 13.45 -20.12 -26.57
CA ILE A 129 14.61 -19.29 -26.89
C ILE A 129 14.17 -18.13 -27.78
N ASN A 130 14.32 -16.90 -27.30
CA ASN A 130 14.21 -15.70 -28.12
C ASN A 130 15.60 -15.10 -28.37
N ALA A 131 16.07 -15.11 -29.61
CA ALA A 131 17.24 -14.36 -30.07
C ALA A 131 16.88 -13.33 -31.17
N GLY A 132 15.60 -13.26 -31.56
CA GLY A 132 15.04 -12.27 -32.48
C GLY A 132 14.35 -11.11 -31.77
N THR A 133 13.20 -10.68 -32.29
CA THR A 133 12.34 -9.67 -31.66
C THR A 133 10.95 -10.20 -31.39
N VAL A 134 10.41 -9.89 -30.21
CA VAL A 134 9.00 -10.08 -29.84
C VAL A 134 8.40 -8.73 -29.48
N ALA A 135 7.24 -8.38 -30.07
CA ALA A 135 6.56 -7.12 -29.81
C ALA A 135 5.05 -7.28 -29.55
N ALA A 136 4.55 -6.75 -28.44
CA ALA A 136 3.13 -6.73 -28.09
C ALA A 136 2.78 -5.40 -27.41
N PRO A 137 2.86 -4.25 -28.10
CA PRO A 137 2.79 -2.92 -27.48
C PRO A 137 1.51 -2.64 -26.69
N ASN A 138 0.41 -3.33 -27.02
CA ASN A 138 -0.89 -3.19 -26.34
C ASN A 138 -1.26 -4.42 -25.49
N GLY A 139 -0.37 -5.41 -25.36
CA GLY A 139 -0.61 -6.68 -24.70
C GLY A 139 0.63 -7.20 -23.99
N THR A 140 0.70 -8.51 -23.80
CA THR A 140 1.80 -9.18 -23.10
C THR A 140 2.73 -9.91 -24.06
N ALA A 141 4.00 -10.06 -23.66
CA ALA A 141 4.94 -10.97 -24.32
C ALA A 141 5.44 -11.98 -23.29
N GLU A 142 5.01 -13.24 -23.42
CA GLU A 142 5.22 -14.26 -22.40
C GLU A 142 5.93 -15.49 -22.96
N LEU A 143 7.03 -15.88 -22.33
CA LEU A 143 7.84 -17.04 -22.66
C LEU A 143 7.75 -18.03 -21.49
N ALA A 144 7.27 -19.25 -21.74
CA ALA A 144 6.99 -20.23 -20.69
C ALA A 144 7.59 -21.61 -21.03
N ALA A 145 8.34 -22.18 -20.09
CA ALA A 145 8.89 -23.52 -20.20
C ALA A 145 8.43 -24.43 -19.06
N GLY A 146 7.57 -25.42 -19.35
CA GLY A 146 7.24 -26.51 -18.43
C GLY A 146 6.20 -27.51 -18.96
N GLY A 147 6.01 -28.63 -18.26
CA GLY A 147 5.17 -29.76 -18.72
C GLY A 147 3.67 -29.46 -18.80
N GLN A 148 3.21 -28.51 -18.00
CA GLN A 148 1.87 -27.96 -18.06
C GLN A 148 1.93 -26.45 -17.84
N VAL A 149 1.23 -25.71 -18.68
CA VAL A 149 1.15 -24.24 -18.63
C VAL A 149 -0.30 -23.82 -18.65
N LEU A 150 -0.71 -23.01 -17.67
CA LEU A 150 -2.00 -22.36 -17.63
C LEU A 150 -1.87 -20.95 -18.21
N LEU A 151 -2.73 -20.60 -19.16
CA LEU A 151 -2.93 -19.24 -19.62
C LEU A 151 -4.23 -18.71 -19.06
N GLN A 152 -4.19 -17.55 -18.41
CA GLN A 152 -5.35 -16.86 -17.87
C GLN A 152 -5.33 -15.40 -18.30
N ASP A 153 -6.41 -14.92 -18.89
CA ASP A 153 -6.49 -13.53 -19.33
C ASP A 153 -6.53 -12.59 -18.12
N SER A 154 -5.53 -11.72 -18.01
CA SER A 154 -5.49 -10.64 -17.01
C SER A 154 -4.91 -9.35 -17.61
N ALA A 155 -5.39 -8.20 -17.13
CA ALA A 155 -4.87 -6.87 -17.48
C ALA A 155 -3.86 -6.35 -16.44
N SER A 156 -3.95 -6.83 -15.20
CA SER A 156 -3.22 -6.30 -14.04
C SER A 156 -2.41 -7.37 -13.30
N SER A 157 -2.32 -8.58 -13.84
CA SER A 157 -1.62 -9.69 -13.20
C SER A 157 -1.01 -10.62 -14.23
N ARG A 158 -0.14 -11.50 -13.76
CA ARG A 158 0.50 -12.55 -14.55
C ARG A 158 -0.52 -13.41 -15.29
N GLN A 159 -0.29 -13.69 -16.58
CA GLN A 159 -1.21 -14.51 -17.39
C GLN A 159 -0.75 -15.97 -17.53
N VAL A 160 0.56 -16.22 -17.51
CA VAL A 160 1.14 -17.58 -17.52
C VAL A 160 1.35 -18.10 -16.10
N PHE A 161 1.06 -19.39 -15.90
CA PHE A 161 1.47 -20.15 -14.71
C PHE A 161 2.02 -21.49 -15.16
N VAL A 162 3.21 -21.86 -14.71
CA VAL A 162 3.88 -23.11 -15.11
C VAL A 162 3.85 -24.11 -13.95
N GLN A 163 3.42 -25.33 -14.21
CA GLN A 163 3.47 -26.41 -13.21
C GLN A 163 4.91 -26.90 -13.00
N THR A 164 5.31 -27.04 -11.74
CA THR A 164 6.58 -27.67 -11.34
C THR A 164 6.66 -29.16 -11.72
N GLY A 165 7.86 -29.71 -11.76
CA GLY A 165 8.22 -31.08 -12.13
C GLY A 165 8.79 -31.27 -13.55
N SER A 166 9.26 -30.23 -14.25
CA SER A 166 9.65 -30.34 -15.67
C SER A 166 11.01 -29.78 -16.10
N GLN A 167 11.71 -29.02 -15.24
CA GLN A 167 13.06 -28.48 -15.51
C GLN A 167 13.19 -27.66 -16.80
N GLY A 168 12.14 -26.92 -17.18
CA GLY A 168 12.12 -26.13 -18.41
C GLY A 168 13.11 -24.96 -18.40
N THR A 169 13.53 -24.48 -19.57
CA THR A 169 14.48 -23.36 -19.69
C THR A 169 13.94 -22.27 -20.61
N VAL A 170 13.98 -21.02 -20.14
CA VAL A 170 13.66 -19.82 -20.94
C VAL A 170 14.92 -18.98 -21.14
N VAL A 171 15.25 -18.67 -22.39
CA VAL A 171 16.42 -17.87 -22.75
C VAL A 171 16.00 -16.68 -23.59
N ASN A 172 16.22 -15.47 -23.10
CA ASN A 172 16.08 -14.25 -23.90
C ASN A 172 17.46 -13.65 -24.22
N LYS A 173 17.91 -13.85 -25.46
CA LYS A 173 19.05 -13.19 -26.11
C LYS A 173 18.61 -12.08 -27.09
N GLY A 174 17.31 -11.93 -27.31
CA GLY A 174 16.72 -11.01 -28.28
C GLY A 174 16.19 -9.73 -27.63
N LYS A 175 15.30 -9.04 -28.36
CA LYS A 175 14.53 -7.89 -27.84
C LYS A 175 13.09 -8.30 -27.58
N ILE A 176 12.54 -7.87 -26.46
CA ILE A 176 11.12 -7.96 -26.11
C ILE A 176 10.61 -6.54 -25.81
N THR A 177 9.49 -6.16 -26.41
CA THR A 177 8.81 -4.89 -26.12
C THR A 177 7.32 -5.10 -26.04
N ALA A 178 6.73 -4.88 -24.87
CA ALA A 178 5.30 -5.11 -24.64
C ALA A 178 4.76 -4.17 -23.56
N ALA A 179 3.45 -4.22 -23.29
CA ALA A 179 2.91 -3.56 -22.10
C ALA A 179 3.40 -4.27 -20.84
N GLN A 180 3.31 -5.60 -20.85
CA GLN A 180 3.84 -6.47 -19.79
C GLN A 180 4.67 -7.61 -20.39
N VAL A 181 5.67 -8.09 -19.66
CA VAL A 181 6.57 -9.17 -20.10
C VAL A 181 6.67 -10.24 -19.03
N SER A 182 6.57 -11.52 -19.39
CA SER A 182 6.74 -12.63 -18.44
C SER A 182 7.69 -13.69 -19.00
N LEU A 183 8.71 -14.07 -18.22
CA LEU A 183 9.61 -15.19 -18.53
C LEU A 183 9.50 -16.18 -17.38
N GLN A 184 8.99 -17.39 -17.65
CA GLN A 184 8.72 -18.39 -16.62
C GLN A 184 9.27 -19.76 -16.97
N ALA A 185 9.94 -20.40 -16.01
CA ALA A 185 10.50 -21.73 -16.15
C ALA A 185 10.17 -22.59 -14.92
N ALA A 186 9.57 -23.77 -15.12
CA ALA A 186 9.33 -24.72 -14.05
C ALA A 186 10.61 -25.48 -13.70
N ASP A 187 11.12 -25.30 -12.48
CA ASP A 187 12.31 -25.96 -11.88
C ASP A 187 13.62 -25.90 -12.67
N GLY A 188 13.64 -25.22 -13.82
CA GLY A 188 14.85 -25.04 -14.61
C GLY A 188 15.33 -23.61 -14.51
N ASN A 189 15.59 -22.95 -15.64
CA ASN A 189 16.34 -21.70 -15.61
C ASN A 189 15.72 -20.63 -16.50
N VAL A 190 15.67 -19.40 -15.99
CA VAL A 190 15.38 -18.19 -16.78
C VAL A 190 16.69 -17.43 -16.98
N TYR A 191 17.15 -17.40 -18.22
CA TYR A 191 18.31 -16.64 -18.63
C TYR A 191 17.87 -15.35 -19.35
N ALA A 192 17.82 -14.24 -18.61
CA ALA A 192 17.62 -12.90 -19.14
C ALA A 192 18.97 -12.31 -19.60
N LEU A 193 19.56 -12.94 -20.62
CA LEU A 193 20.94 -12.67 -21.08
C LEU A 193 21.04 -11.31 -21.80
N ALA A 194 22.05 -10.52 -21.44
CA ALA A 194 22.26 -9.20 -22.00
C ALA A 194 23.67 -8.95 -22.55
N GLY A 195 23.71 -8.03 -23.52
CA GLY A 195 24.85 -7.20 -23.91
C GLY A 195 24.54 -5.72 -23.62
N GLY A 196 25.23 -4.77 -24.27
CA GLY A 196 25.22 -3.34 -23.92
C GLY A 196 23.95 -2.49 -24.15
N GLY A 197 22.73 -3.05 -24.13
CA GLY A 197 21.47 -2.28 -24.30
C GLY A 197 20.23 -2.91 -23.65
N THR A 198 19.11 -2.18 -23.60
CA THR A 198 17.83 -2.65 -23.02
C THR A 198 17.19 -3.73 -23.90
N ARG A 199 17.10 -4.96 -23.39
CA ARG A 199 16.55 -6.11 -24.13
C ARG A 199 15.13 -6.47 -23.75
N ILE A 200 14.72 -6.19 -22.52
CA ILE A 200 13.34 -6.34 -22.06
C ILE A 200 12.84 -4.95 -21.70
N ARG A 201 11.76 -4.52 -22.37
CA ARG A 201 11.10 -3.24 -22.10
C ARG A 201 9.60 -3.46 -21.97
N ALA A 202 9.07 -3.21 -20.77
CA ALA A 202 7.66 -3.10 -20.50
C ALA A 202 7.25 -1.62 -20.48
N THR A 203 6.25 -1.23 -21.26
CA THR A 203 5.70 0.13 -21.25
C THR A 203 4.19 0.04 -21.20
N GLY A 204 3.63 0.32 -20.02
CA GLY A 204 2.21 0.21 -19.74
C GLY A 204 1.34 1.05 -20.69
N THR A 205 0.05 0.73 -20.68
CA THR A 205 -1.01 1.43 -21.40
C THR A 205 -1.98 2.06 -20.39
N ALA A 206 -3.04 2.72 -20.88
CA ALA A 206 -4.09 3.23 -19.99
C ALA A 206 -4.80 2.13 -19.17
N SER A 207 -4.68 0.85 -19.56
CA SER A 207 -5.36 -0.28 -18.94
C SER A 207 -4.44 -1.36 -18.40
N ARG A 208 -3.12 -1.20 -18.54
CA ARG A 208 -2.09 -2.15 -18.10
C ARG A 208 -0.90 -1.37 -17.58
N ASP A 209 -0.41 -1.71 -16.40
CA ASP A 209 0.85 -1.18 -15.90
C ASP A 209 2.06 -1.70 -16.68
N GLY A 210 3.19 -1.02 -16.56
CA GLY A 210 4.46 -1.52 -17.11
C GLY A 210 5.06 -2.55 -16.17
N HIS A 211 4.98 -3.84 -16.50
CA HIS A 211 5.44 -4.91 -15.61
C HIS A 211 6.36 -5.94 -16.30
N VAL A 212 7.42 -6.38 -15.63
CA VAL A 212 8.23 -7.55 -16.01
C VAL A 212 8.25 -8.60 -14.90
N TRP A 213 7.92 -9.86 -15.23
CA TRP A 213 8.11 -11.00 -14.33
C TRP A 213 9.23 -11.92 -14.82
N LEU A 214 10.18 -12.23 -13.95
CA LEU A 214 11.16 -13.31 -14.12
C LEU A 214 10.91 -14.36 -13.04
N VAL A 215 10.43 -15.55 -13.43
CA VAL A 215 9.96 -16.55 -12.46
C VAL A 215 10.62 -17.91 -12.72
N ALA A 216 11.36 -18.39 -11.73
CA ALA A 216 11.90 -19.74 -11.66
C ALA A 216 11.84 -20.25 -10.22
N ASP A 217 10.63 -20.53 -9.71
CA ASP A 217 10.32 -20.79 -8.29
C ASP A 217 11.27 -21.76 -7.60
N SER A 218 11.57 -22.89 -8.26
CA SER A 218 12.46 -23.96 -7.82
C SER A 218 13.79 -23.97 -8.59
N GLY A 219 14.03 -22.95 -9.40
CA GLY A 219 15.09 -22.87 -10.41
C GLY A 219 15.99 -21.64 -10.30
N GLY A 220 16.78 -21.40 -11.34
CA GLY A 220 17.71 -20.29 -11.42
C GLY A 220 17.19 -19.12 -12.26
N VAL A 221 17.40 -17.88 -11.80
CA VAL A 221 17.33 -16.68 -12.66
C VAL A 221 18.74 -16.12 -12.84
N GLU A 222 19.14 -15.93 -14.09
CA GLU A 222 20.35 -15.18 -14.44
C GLU A 222 19.97 -13.89 -15.17
N GLN A 223 20.14 -12.75 -14.49
CA GLN A 223 19.92 -11.43 -15.08
C GLN A 223 21.26 -10.79 -15.43
N LEU A 224 21.58 -10.68 -16.72
CA LEU A 224 22.92 -10.22 -17.14
C LEU A 224 22.98 -8.74 -17.56
N GLY A 225 21.86 -8.07 -17.80
CA GLY A 225 21.87 -6.66 -18.18
C GLY A 225 20.56 -5.92 -17.94
N LYS A 226 20.24 -4.97 -18.83
CA LYS A 226 19.21 -3.97 -18.58
C LYS A 226 17.78 -4.46 -18.86
N ILE A 227 16.95 -4.39 -17.84
CA ILE A 227 15.49 -4.53 -17.87
C ILE A 227 14.89 -3.15 -17.57
N ALA A 228 13.85 -2.76 -18.32
CA ALA A 228 13.15 -1.50 -18.08
C ALA A 228 11.63 -1.70 -18.01
N ALA A 229 10.98 -1.03 -17.07
CA ALA A 229 9.55 -1.03 -16.90
C ALA A 229 9.05 0.39 -16.60
N SER A 230 8.07 0.88 -17.35
CA SER A 230 7.48 2.22 -17.17
C SER A 230 5.97 2.17 -17.37
N ASN A 231 5.22 2.95 -16.60
CA ASN A 231 3.78 3.14 -16.82
C ASN A 231 3.50 4.08 -18.00
N ALA A 232 2.23 4.16 -18.39
CA ALA A 232 1.80 4.97 -19.54
C ALA A 232 2.01 6.48 -19.34
N ASP A 233 1.96 6.95 -18.10
CA ASP A 233 2.20 8.34 -17.69
C ASP A 233 3.69 8.70 -17.58
N GLY A 234 4.58 7.72 -17.79
CA GLY A 234 6.02 7.87 -17.67
C GLY A 234 6.57 7.63 -16.26
N SER A 235 5.73 7.35 -15.26
CA SER A 235 6.21 6.88 -13.97
C SER A 235 6.92 5.53 -14.12
N GLY A 236 7.79 5.18 -13.17
CA GLY A 236 8.42 3.88 -13.14
C GLY A 236 7.38 2.76 -13.00
N GLY A 237 7.57 1.65 -13.72
CA GLY A 237 6.79 0.43 -13.60
C GLY A 237 7.37 -0.55 -12.58
N THR A 238 7.03 -1.83 -12.67
CA THR A 238 7.44 -2.86 -11.70
C THR A 238 8.23 -3.99 -12.37
N VAL A 239 9.23 -4.51 -11.68
CA VAL A 239 9.91 -5.76 -12.03
C VAL A 239 9.85 -6.70 -10.84
N ASP A 240 9.33 -7.92 -11.05
CA ASP A 240 9.37 -9.00 -10.06
C ASP A 240 10.33 -10.08 -10.53
N THR A 241 11.23 -10.47 -9.64
CA THR A 241 12.16 -11.58 -9.85
C THR A 241 12.00 -12.59 -8.72
N GLN A 242 11.46 -13.76 -9.04
CA GLN A 242 11.29 -14.87 -8.10
C GLN A 242 12.16 -16.05 -8.55
N ALA A 243 13.06 -16.51 -7.68
CA ALA A 243 13.99 -17.59 -8.03
C ALA A 243 14.42 -18.40 -6.80
N ALA A 244 14.68 -19.69 -6.96
CA ALA A 244 15.39 -20.46 -5.93
C ALA A 244 16.87 -20.05 -5.85
N GLN A 245 17.47 -19.68 -6.99
CA GLN A 245 18.83 -19.17 -7.09
C GLN A 245 18.85 -17.96 -8.01
N LEU A 246 19.53 -16.89 -7.60
CA LEU A 246 19.58 -15.64 -8.37
C LEU A 246 21.03 -15.20 -8.58
N THR A 247 21.39 -15.00 -9.85
CA THR A 247 22.72 -14.54 -10.23
C THR A 247 22.62 -13.31 -11.14
N PHE A 248 23.56 -12.38 -10.94
CA PHE A 248 23.65 -11.16 -11.71
C PHE A 248 24.88 -11.11 -12.62
N GLY A 249 24.73 -10.50 -13.78
CA GLY A 249 25.87 -10.14 -14.63
C GLY A 249 26.47 -8.78 -14.27
N ARG A 250 27.69 -8.53 -14.75
CA ARG A 250 28.43 -7.27 -14.54
C ARG A 250 27.65 -6.00 -14.91
N HIS A 251 26.71 -6.10 -15.86
CA HIS A 251 25.92 -4.97 -16.37
C HIS A 251 24.45 -5.05 -15.96
N ALA A 252 24.07 -5.96 -15.06
CA ALA A 252 22.71 -6.11 -14.58
C ALA A 252 22.22 -4.80 -13.95
N VAL A 253 21.05 -4.33 -14.40
CA VAL A 253 20.38 -3.14 -13.88
C VAL A 253 18.89 -3.22 -14.20
N VAL A 254 18.06 -2.74 -13.28
CA VAL A 254 16.64 -2.51 -13.48
C VAL A 254 16.36 -1.03 -13.46
N ASP A 255 15.68 -0.55 -14.50
CA ASP A 255 15.23 0.83 -14.68
C ASP A 255 13.70 0.85 -14.62
N ALA A 256 13.19 1.05 -13.41
CA ALA A 256 11.78 0.92 -13.06
C ALA A 256 11.45 1.81 -11.85
N GLY A 257 10.21 1.81 -11.39
CA GLY A 257 9.83 2.43 -10.12
C GLY A 257 10.18 1.52 -8.95
N GLN A 258 9.91 0.22 -9.13
CA GLN A 258 10.07 -0.80 -8.11
C GLN A 258 10.69 -2.07 -8.69
N TRP A 259 11.60 -2.70 -7.94
CA TRP A 259 12.15 -4.01 -8.22
C TRP A 259 12.03 -4.92 -7.00
N ASN A 260 11.21 -5.96 -7.11
CA ASN A 260 11.00 -6.95 -6.05
C ASN A 260 11.79 -8.21 -6.36
N LEU A 261 12.50 -8.71 -5.35
CA LEU A 261 13.39 -9.86 -5.42
C LEU A 261 12.96 -10.86 -4.35
N SER A 262 12.56 -12.07 -4.73
CA SER A 262 12.15 -13.12 -3.80
C SER A 262 12.96 -14.39 -4.01
N THR A 263 13.60 -14.86 -2.93
CA THR A 263 14.41 -16.10 -2.92
C THR A 263 14.23 -16.86 -1.60
N PRO A 264 14.61 -18.14 -1.48
CA PRO A 264 14.59 -18.83 -0.20
C PRO A 264 15.57 -18.26 0.83
N THR A 265 16.75 -17.84 0.38
CA THR A 265 17.83 -17.19 1.13
C THR A 265 18.66 -16.37 0.16
N PHE A 266 19.32 -15.31 0.64
CA PHE A 266 20.09 -14.45 -0.24
C PHE A 266 21.32 -13.85 0.44
N ILE A 267 22.43 -13.83 -0.29
CA ILE A 267 23.63 -13.08 0.09
C ILE A 267 23.88 -12.02 -0.98
N ILE A 268 23.85 -10.75 -0.58
CA ILE A 268 24.25 -9.62 -1.39
C ILE A 268 25.78 -9.57 -1.40
N ASP A 269 26.36 -10.36 -2.31
CA ASP A 269 27.78 -10.36 -2.62
C ASP A 269 28.18 -9.14 -3.48
N ASP A 270 29.43 -9.07 -3.92
CA ASP A 270 29.93 -7.95 -4.74
C ASP A 270 29.11 -7.77 -6.04
N VAL A 271 28.73 -8.86 -6.71
CA VAL A 271 28.05 -8.78 -8.01
C VAL A 271 26.60 -8.32 -7.83
N ALA A 272 25.91 -8.86 -6.83
CA ALA A 272 24.58 -8.43 -6.43
C ALA A 272 24.57 -6.97 -5.97
N ALA A 273 25.48 -6.58 -5.07
CA ALA A 273 25.61 -5.21 -4.58
C ALA A 273 25.74 -4.20 -5.72
N HIS A 274 26.58 -4.50 -6.72
CA HIS A 274 26.73 -3.66 -7.90
C HIS A 274 25.45 -3.57 -8.77
N ALA A 275 24.68 -4.66 -8.88
CA ALA A 275 23.41 -4.67 -9.61
C ALA A 275 22.35 -3.81 -8.90
N LEU A 276 22.16 -4.03 -7.60
CA LEU A 276 21.22 -3.26 -6.79
C LEU A 276 21.61 -1.77 -6.76
N GLN A 277 22.89 -1.47 -6.54
CA GLN A 277 23.40 -0.09 -6.54
C GLN A 277 23.14 0.64 -7.86
N ARG A 278 23.31 -0.02 -9.01
CA ARG A 278 23.00 0.59 -10.31
C ARG A 278 21.51 0.88 -10.47
N SER A 279 20.64 -0.04 -10.03
CA SER A 279 19.19 0.16 -10.06
C SER A 279 18.76 1.30 -9.14
N LEU A 280 19.28 1.35 -7.91
CA LEU A 280 19.03 2.43 -6.95
C LEU A 280 19.47 3.79 -7.48
N ASN A 281 20.66 3.88 -8.10
CA ASN A 281 21.14 5.11 -8.74
C ASN A 281 20.34 5.50 -10.00
N ALA A 282 19.61 4.56 -10.61
CA ALA A 282 18.68 4.84 -11.71
C ALA A 282 17.32 5.34 -11.22
N GLY A 283 17.07 5.34 -9.90
CA GLY A 283 15.79 5.75 -9.31
C GLY A 283 14.85 4.60 -8.97
N THR A 284 15.26 3.35 -9.21
CA THR A 284 14.48 2.15 -8.91
C THR A 284 14.60 1.80 -7.43
N SER A 285 13.50 1.83 -6.68
CA SER A 285 13.46 1.27 -5.32
C SER A 285 13.54 -0.26 -5.39
N VAL A 286 14.20 -0.87 -4.41
CA VAL A 286 14.50 -2.31 -4.41
C VAL A 286 14.02 -2.95 -3.11
N ASP A 287 13.18 -3.96 -3.22
CA ASP A 287 12.79 -4.82 -2.11
C ASP A 287 13.34 -6.23 -2.31
N VAL A 288 14.17 -6.67 -1.37
CA VAL A 288 14.72 -8.02 -1.32
C VAL A 288 14.05 -8.77 -0.18
N GLU A 289 13.37 -9.86 -0.52
CA GLU A 289 12.69 -10.74 0.41
C GLU A 289 13.30 -12.15 0.37
N THR A 290 13.62 -12.70 1.55
CA THR A 290 13.90 -14.13 1.68
C THR A 290 12.70 -14.83 2.31
N THR A 291 12.39 -16.04 1.85
CA THR A 291 11.11 -16.71 2.17
C THR A 291 11.26 -17.93 3.08
N GLY A 292 12.49 -18.42 3.31
CA GLY A 292 12.70 -19.69 4.01
C GLY A 292 12.14 -20.92 3.28
N ALA A 293 11.69 -20.76 2.04
CA ALA A 293 11.09 -21.83 1.26
C ALA A 293 12.05 -23.02 1.08
N ASN A 294 11.49 -24.21 0.85
CA ASN A 294 12.25 -25.45 0.65
C ASN A 294 13.16 -25.83 1.85
N GLY A 295 12.85 -25.37 3.06
CA GLY A 295 13.63 -25.64 4.27
C GLY A 295 14.93 -24.84 4.37
N ALA A 296 15.07 -23.77 3.58
CA ALA A 296 16.16 -22.81 3.76
C ALA A 296 16.02 -22.07 5.09
N THR A 297 17.13 -21.54 5.61
CA THR A 297 17.10 -20.76 6.86
C THR A 297 16.25 -19.51 6.74
N GLY A 298 16.18 -18.93 5.54
CA GLY A 298 15.49 -17.67 5.33
C GLY A 298 16.33 -16.45 5.66
N ASP A 299 17.64 -16.60 5.85
CA ASP A 299 18.52 -15.47 6.18
C ASP A 299 18.87 -14.63 4.95
N LEU A 300 19.08 -13.34 5.19
CA LEU A 300 19.53 -12.34 4.22
C LEU A 300 20.82 -11.67 4.73
N GLY A 301 21.92 -11.88 4.00
CA GLY A 301 23.23 -11.30 4.35
C GLY A 301 23.69 -10.21 3.37
N VAL A 302 24.29 -9.14 3.88
CA VAL A 302 24.96 -8.10 3.09
C VAL A 302 26.47 -8.21 3.26
N ALA A 303 27.13 -8.78 2.25
CA ALA A 303 28.56 -9.07 2.27
C ALA A 303 29.42 -8.04 1.51
N ALA A 304 28.80 -7.14 0.74
CA ALA A 304 29.50 -6.11 -0.02
C ALA A 304 28.86 -4.72 0.14
N SER A 305 29.69 -3.69 0.01
CA SER A 305 29.28 -2.29 0.20
C SER A 305 28.40 -1.79 -0.94
N MET A 306 27.41 -0.97 -0.61
CA MET A 306 26.52 -0.32 -1.57
C MET A 306 26.37 1.16 -1.23
N ARG A 307 26.51 2.03 -2.23
CA ARG A 307 26.36 3.48 -2.09
C ARG A 307 25.57 4.06 -3.25
N TRP A 308 24.51 4.80 -2.94
CA TRP A 308 23.72 5.47 -3.97
C TRP A 308 23.33 6.89 -3.58
N SER A 309 22.95 7.65 -4.60
CA SER A 309 22.39 8.99 -4.48
C SER A 309 21.00 9.01 -5.11
N GLY A 310 20.05 9.70 -4.48
CA GLY A 310 18.68 9.81 -4.98
C GLY A 310 17.63 9.33 -3.97
N PRO A 311 16.35 9.34 -4.37
CA PRO A 311 15.22 9.03 -3.49
C PRO A 311 14.86 7.53 -3.44
N ALA A 312 15.46 6.69 -4.28
CA ALA A 312 15.19 5.25 -4.30
C ALA A 312 15.52 4.62 -2.94
N SER A 313 14.61 3.77 -2.45
CA SER A 313 14.74 3.10 -1.15
C SER A 313 15.17 1.65 -1.30
N LEU A 314 15.79 1.10 -0.25
CA LEU A 314 16.21 -0.30 -0.18
C LEU A 314 15.53 -0.98 1.02
N THR A 315 14.77 -2.04 0.77
CA THR A 315 14.23 -2.93 1.80
C THR A 315 14.94 -4.26 1.74
N LEU A 316 15.45 -4.72 2.88
CA LEU A 316 16.01 -6.05 3.08
C LEU A 316 15.13 -6.75 4.12
N ALA A 317 14.19 -7.57 3.66
CA ALA A 317 13.21 -8.29 4.46
C ALA A 317 13.58 -9.77 4.52
N ALA A 318 14.20 -10.21 5.61
CA ALA A 318 14.51 -11.60 5.81
C ALA A 318 13.33 -12.36 6.42
N TYR A 319 13.08 -13.58 5.95
CA TYR A 319 12.22 -14.53 6.67
C TYR A 319 12.72 -14.72 8.10
N HIS A 320 14.02 -14.89 8.31
CA HIS A 320 14.61 -15.06 9.64
C HIS A 320 15.57 -13.90 9.97
N ASP A 321 16.88 -14.01 9.71
CA ASP A 321 17.85 -12.97 10.11
C ASP A 321 18.25 -12.02 8.96
N VAL A 322 18.45 -10.74 9.29
CA VAL A 322 19.15 -9.77 8.43
C VAL A 322 20.52 -9.49 9.01
N SER A 323 21.58 -9.64 8.22
CA SER A 323 22.95 -9.34 8.67
C SER A 323 23.72 -8.42 7.73
N VAL A 324 24.52 -7.52 8.29
CA VAL A 324 25.48 -6.67 7.55
C VAL A 324 26.89 -7.00 8.04
N ALA A 325 27.74 -7.44 7.12
CA ALA A 325 29.07 -7.95 7.44
C ALA A 325 30.06 -6.84 7.86
N THR A 326 31.11 -7.24 8.58
CA THR A 326 32.23 -6.37 8.93
C THR A 326 32.88 -5.77 7.68
N ALA A 327 33.32 -4.51 7.78
CA ALA A 327 33.90 -3.74 6.67
C ALA A 327 32.96 -3.48 5.47
N THR A 328 31.69 -3.84 5.56
CA THR A 328 30.65 -3.46 4.60
C THR A 328 30.05 -2.11 4.99
N THR A 329 29.78 -1.25 4.01
CA THR A 329 29.00 -0.02 4.20
C THR A 329 27.79 0.02 3.29
N ILE A 330 26.61 0.27 3.87
CA ILE A 330 25.40 0.66 3.15
C ILE A 330 25.23 2.17 3.34
N ALA A 331 25.15 2.96 2.27
CA ALA A 331 25.03 4.41 2.38
C ALA A 331 24.12 5.04 1.34
N ASN A 332 23.37 6.05 1.77
CA ASN A 332 22.61 6.93 0.90
C ASN A 332 23.04 8.40 1.12
N SER A 333 23.07 9.17 0.04
CA SER A 333 23.35 10.62 0.06
C SER A 333 22.25 11.48 -0.57
N GLY A 334 21.07 10.92 -0.78
CA GLY A 334 19.87 11.57 -1.27
C GLY A 334 18.74 11.50 -0.23
N ALA A 335 17.56 11.03 -0.65
CA ALA A 335 16.37 10.90 0.20
C ALA A 335 15.90 9.45 0.39
N GLY A 336 16.69 8.48 -0.05
CA GLY A 336 16.35 7.06 0.02
C GLY A 336 16.32 6.52 1.44
N ASN A 337 15.31 5.71 1.74
CA ASN A 337 15.19 5.01 3.01
C ASN A 337 15.91 3.66 2.98
N LEU A 338 16.27 3.15 4.15
CA LEU A 338 16.72 1.78 4.35
C LEU A 338 15.85 1.09 5.39
N THR A 339 15.34 -0.09 5.02
CA THR A 339 14.62 -0.96 5.93
C THR A 339 15.39 -2.27 6.06
N LEU A 340 15.82 -2.61 7.28
CA LEU A 340 16.35 -3.91 7.64
C LEU A 340 15.28 -4.61 8.47
N ARG A 341 14.64 -5.64 7.94
CA ARG A 341 13.51 -6.32 8.59
C ARG A 341 13.80 -7.81 8.73
N ALA A 342 13.99 -8.25 9.96
CA ALA A 342 13.92 -9.66 10.31
C ALA A 342 12.45 -10.07 10.55
N ASP A 343 12.18 -11.37 10.60
CA ASP A 343 10.81 -11.93 10.73
C ASP A 343 9.82 -11.27 9.75
N ALA A 344 10.17 -11.25 8.46
CA ALA A 344 9.38 -10.59 7.43
C ALA A 344 7.93 -11.09 7.40
N SER A 345 7.72 -12.38 7.70
CA SER A 345 6.41 -13.01 7.77
C SER A 345 5.61 -12.72 9.06
N GLY A 346 6.22 -12.09 10.07
CA GLY A 346 5.56 -11.77 11.34
C GLY A 346 5.09 -13.01 12.09
N ILE A 347 5.88 -14.10 12.07
CA ILE A 347 5.51 -15.41 12.65
C ILE A 347 6.21 -15.69 13.98
N ASP A 348 6.91 -14.70 14.53
CA ASP A 348 7.61 -14.80 15.82
C ASP A 348 8.69 -15.90 15.82
N ASN A 349 9.52 -15.92 14.77
CA ASN A 349 10.56 -16.94 14.60
C ASN A 349 11.91 -16.59 15.25
N GLY A 350 12.01 -15.49 15.99
CA GLY A 350 13.24 -15.05 16.66
C GLY A 350 14.23 -14.32 15.76
N GLY A 351 13.78 -13.88 14.58
CA GLY A 351 14.60 -13.17 13.61
C GLY A 351 15.29 -11.93 14.17
N SER A 352 16.58 -11.80 13.89
CA SER A 352 17.47 -10.76 14.41
C SER A 352 17.98 -9.82 13.31
N VAL A 353 18.26 -8.56 13.69
CA VAL A 353 18.97 -7.60 12.84
C VAL A 353 20.37 -7.37 13.38
N ILE A 354 21.38 -7.85 12.65
CA ILE A 354 22.78 -7.88 13.12
C ILE A 354 23.66 -7.06 12.17
N ASN A 355 23.99 -5.84 12.55
CA ASN A 355 24.96 -5.02 11.84
C ASN A 355 26.34 -5.08 12.52
N THR A 356 27.34 -5.59 11.78
CA THR A 356 28.77 -5.53 12.15
C THR A 356 29.58 -4.61 11.25
N GLY A 357 28.92 -4.00 10.25
CA GLY A 357 29.46 -3.03 9.33
C GLY A 357 29.09 -1.59 9.68
N THR A 358 28.92 -0.76 8.64
CA THR A 358 28.50 0.65 8.74
C THR A 358 27.21 0.91 7.96
N ILE A 359 26.27 1.61 8.59
CA ILE A 359 25.13 2.25 7.93
C ILE A 359 25.38 3.76 7.96
N ASP A 360 25.50 4.37 6.78
CA ASP A 360 25.90 5.76 6.62
C ASP A 360 24.79 6.59 5.97
N TRP A 361 23.97 7.21 6.82
CA TRP A 361 22.91 8.15 6.48
C TRP A 361 23.30 9.61 6.79
N SER A 362 24.59 9.87 7.05
CA SER A 362 25.11 11.18 7.45
C SER A 362 24.86 12.31 6.45
N ARG A 363 24.61 11.95 5.19
CA ARG A 363 24.30 12.87 4.08
C ARG A 363 22.90 12.67 3.50
N SER A 364 22.11 11.77 4.06
CA SER A 364 20.76 11.47 3.58
C SER A 364 19.73 12.34 4.30
N THR A 365 18.63 12.64 3.63
CA THR A 365 17.39 13.13 4.23
C THR A 365 16.38 12.01 4.50
N GLY A 366 16.64 10.80 4.02
CA GLY A 366 15.84 9.60 4.30
C GLY A 366 16.07 9.06 5.72
N ILE A 367 15.39 7.97 6.05
CA ILE A 367 15.42 7.30 7.35
C ILE A 367 15.95 5.87 7.26
N VAL A 368 16.34 5.32 8.41
CA VAL A 368 16.71 3.91 8.56
C VAL A 368 15.84 3.26 9.62
N SER A 369 15.18 2.16 9.27
CA SER A 369 14.39 1.34 10.18
C SER A 369 15.00 -0.05 10.30
N ALA A 370 15.34 -0.46 11.53
CA ALA A 370 15.75 -1.82 11.83
C ALA A 370 14.64 -2.51 12.63
N LEU A 371 13.92 -3.45 12.02
CA LEU A 371 12.82 -4.18 12.62
C LEU A 371 13.30 -5.59 12.97
N HIS A 372 13.33 -5.92 14.25
CA HIS A 372 13.69 -7.25 14.73
C HIS A 372 12.52 -7.87 15.47
N ASP A 373 12.44 -9.20 15.46
CA ASP A 373 11.52 -9.93 16.32
C ASP A 373 11.74 -9.51 17.79
N ILE A 374 10.69 -9.32 18.57
CA ILE A 374 10.81 -8.93 19.99
C ILE A 374 11.60 -9.94 20.84
N THR A 375 11.66 -11.20 20.40
CA THR A 375 12.48 -12.27 20.96
C THR A 375 13.85 -12.41 20.28
N GLY A 376 14.04 -11.77 19.13
CA GLY A 376 15.29 -11.68 18.39
C GLY A 376 16.24 -10.59 18.92
N GLY A 377 17.48 -10.61 18.41
CA GLY A 377 18.52 -9.66 18.76
C GLY A 377 18.61 -8.45 17.83
N TYR A 378 19.08 -7.33 18.37
CA TYR A 378 19.50 -6.16 17.60
C TYR A 378 20.94 -5.78 17.93
N LEU A 379 21.80 -5.76 16.91
CA LEU A 379 23.16 -5.23 17.00
C LEU A 379 23.31 -4.04 16.03
N PRO A 380 23.49 -2.80 16.50
CA PRO A 380 23.45 -1.61 15.65
C PRO A 380 24.68 -1.42 14.75
N GLY A 381 25.83 -2.00 15.07
CA GLY A 381 27.09 -1.74 14.37
C GLY A 381 27.50 -0.26 14.42
N ASN A 382 28.16 0.24 13.37
CA ASN A 382 28.47 1.66 13.22
C ASN A 382 27.35 2.38 12.47
N ILE A 383 26.74 3.38 13.10
CA ILE A 383 25.65 4.19 12.51
C ILE A 383 26.11 5.64 12.39
N LEU A 384 26.07 6.20 11.19
CA LEU A 384 26.31 7.62 10.94
C LEU A 384 24.99 8.28 10.54
N SER A 385 24.48 9.18 11.39
CA SER A 385 23.26 9.95 11.13
C SER A 385 23.57 11.37 10.70
N ASN A 386 22.65 11.99 9.96
CA ASN A 386 22.74 13.36 9.50
C ASN A 386 22.38 14.32 10.65
N SER A 387 23.35 15.10 11.12
CA SER A 387 23.18 16.07 12.21
C SER A 387 22.18 17.18 11.93
N THR A 388 21.81 17.41 10.66
CA THR A 388 20.82 18.42 10.27
C THR A 388 19.49 17.79 9.83
N TRP A 389 19.32 16.48 9.99
CA TRP A 389 18.06 15.83 9.70
C TRP A 389 16.99 16.28 10.70
N SER A 390 15.77 16.47 10.19
CA SER A 390 14.58 16.72 10.99
C SER A 390 13.45 15.84 10.46
N ALA A 391 12.61 15.36 11.37
CA ALA A 391 11.41 14.64 11.01
C ALA A 391 10.53 15.44 10.05
N ALA A 392 9.89 14.75 9.11
CA ALA A 392 8.87 15.36 8.28
C ALA A 392 7.73 15.88 9.19
N PRO A 393 7.17 17.08 8.92
CA PRO A 393 6.06 17.62 9.70
C PRO A 393 4.90 16.62 9.79
N ASP A 394 4.27 16.54 10.96
CA ASP A 394 3.14 15.66 11.27
C ASP A 394 3.41 14.14 11.15
N SER A 395 4.66 13.71 10.92
CA SER A 395 4.96 12.29 10.74
C SER A 395 4.99 11.47 12.03
N GLY A 396 5.19 12.13 13.18
CA GLY A 396 5.49 11.46 14.44
C GLY A 396 6.88 10.80 14.49
N LEU A 397 7.74 10.96 13.48
CA LEU A 397 9.11 10.45 13.57
C LEU A 397 9.92 11.24 14.61
N VAL A 398 10.71 10.53 15.42
CA VAL A 398 11.57 11.15 16.45
C VAL A 398 13.03 11.20 16.01
N THR A 399 13.53 10.12 15.41
CA THR A 399 14.93 9.94 15.02
C THR A 399 15.07 9.50 13.57
N GLN A 400 16.21 9.85 12.95
CA GLN A 400 16.50 9.42 11.57
C GLN A 400 16.72 7.90 11.48
N VAL A 401 17.34 7.32 12.49
CA VAL A 401 17.65 5.89 12.57
C VAL A 401 16.96 5.32 13.81
N THR A 402 16.09 4.34 13.61
CA THR A 402 15.32 3.73 14.70
C THR A 402 15.33 2.22 14.59
N ALA A 403 15.57 1.56 15.72
CA ALA A 403 15.35 0.13 15.86
C ALA A 403 14.01 -0.11 16.55
N TYR A 404 13.21 -1.02 16.00
CA TYR A 404 11.89 -1.38 16.47
C TYR A 404 11.85 -2.87 16.80
N ALA A 405 11.31 -3.19 17.99
CA ALA A 405 10.89 -4.54 18.31
C ALA A 405 9.51 -4.80 17.70
N LEU A 406 9.38 -5.87 16.93
CA LEU A 406 8.15 -6.24 16.24
C LEU A 406 7.12 -6.80 17.21
N VAL A 407 5.89 -6.28 17.11
CA VAL A 407 4.70 -6.78 17.79
C VAL A 407 3.83 -7.43 16.73
N ASN A 408 3.75 -8.76 16.75
CA ASN A 408 3.02 -9.58 15.78
C ASN A 408 1.80 -10.28 16.39
N THR A 409 1.68 -10.28 17.71
CA THR A 409 0.60 -10.97 18.43
C THR A 409 -0.01 -10.11 19.53
N VAL A 410 -1.24 -10.48 19.87
CA VAL A 410 -2.01 -9.98 21.01
C VAL A 410 -1.19 -10.06 22.30
N SER A 411 -0.55 -11.21 22.59
CA SER A 411 0.28 -11.35 23.80
C SER A 411 1.45 -10.36 23.85
N GLN A 412 2.10 -10.09 22.71
CA GLN A 412 3.21 -9.14 22.65
C GLN A 412 2.72 -7.70 22.80
N LEU A 413 1.53 -7.39 22.29
CA LEU A 413 0.90 -6.07 22.52
C LEU A 413 0.72 -5.79 24.01
N GLY A 414 0.27 -6.79 24.79
CA GLY A 414 0.21 -6.68 26.25
C GLY A 414 1.59 -6.54 26.92
N ALA A 415 2.62 -7.13 26.33
CA ALA A 415 3.99 -7.06 26.86
C ALA A 415 4.66 -5.69 26.65
N VAL A 416 4.13 -4.81 25.78
CA VAL A 416 4.61 -3.43 25.63
C VAL A 416 4.61 -2.68 26.97
N GLY A 417 3.63 -2.96 27.84
CA GLY A 417 3.54 -2.37 29.17
C GLY A 417 4.70 -2.73 30.11
N LEU A 418 5.49 -3.76 29.79
CA LEU A 418 6.67 -4.16 30.57
C LEU A 418 7.88 -3.25 30.31
N ASN A 419 7.93 -2.58 29.17
CA ASN A 419 8.98 -1.63 28.82
C ASN A 419 8.39 -0.43 28.05
N PRO A 420 7.64 0.45 28.73
CA PRO A 420 6.86 1.51 28.09
C PRO A 420 7.69 2.63 27.44
N SER A 421 9.02 2.64 27.61
CA SER A 421 9.94 3.56 26.93
C SER A 421 10.59 2.96 25.67
N GLY A 422 10.25 1.71 25.33
CA GLY A 422 10.77 1.02 24.15
C GLY A 422 10.25 1.56 22.81
N ASN A 423 10.91 1.16 21.73
CA ASN A 423 10.46 1.42 20.37
C ASN A 423 9.86 0.14 19.80
N TYR A 424 8.60 0.20 19.42
CA TYR A 424 7.81 -0.92 18.92
C TYR A 424 7.25 -0.60 17.54
N ALA A 425 7.15 -1.62 16.70
CA ALA A 425 6.40 -1.53 15.47
C ALA A 425 5.49 -2.75 15.31
N LEU A 426 4.31 -2.57 14.74
CA LEU A 426 3.54 -3.74 14.30
C LEU A 426 4.26 -4.40 13.12
N GLY A 427 4.47 -5.71 13.19
CA GLY A 427 5.00 -6.46 12.06
C GLY A 427 3.91 -6.95 11.10
N ARG A 428 2.66 -7.01 11.56
CA ARG A 428 1.52 -7.41 10.75
C ARG A 428 0.23 -6.90 11.37
N ASP A 429 -0.87 -7.06 10.65
CA ASP A 429 -2.20 -6.91 11.23
C ASP A 429 -2.39 -7.93 12.35
N ILE A 430 -3.03 -7.50 13.45
CA ILE A 430 -3.32 -8.33 14.62
C ILE A 430 -4.83 -8.48 14.73
N ASP A 431 -5.32 -9.71 14.59
CA ASP A 431 -6.68 -10.07 14.98
C ASP A 431 -6.71 -10.31 16.50
N ALA A 432 -7.31 -9.37 17.23
CA ALA A 432 -7.46 -9.43 18.67
C ALA A 432 -8.75 -10.14 19.12
N THR A 433 -9.40 -10.92 18.24
CA THR A 433 -10.55 -11.75 18.61
C THR A 433 -10.19 -12.57 19.85
N PRO A 434 -10.85 -12.33 20.99
CA PRO A 434 -10.43 -12.95 22.23
C PRO A 434 -10.69 -14.47 22.15
N PRO A 435 -9.75 -15.34 22.56
CA PRO A 435 -10.13 -16.61 23.15
C PRO A 435 -11.03 -16.34 24.36
N PRO A 436 -11.87 -17.28 24.83
CA PRO A 436 -12.70 -17.06 26.00
C PRO A 436 -11.83 -16.72 27.24
N GLY A 437 -11.79 -15.44 27.63
CA GLY A 437 -11.10 -14.93 28.83
C GLY A 437 -10.20 -13.71 28.59
N GLU A 438 -10.75 -12.52 28.89
CA GLU A 438 -10.06 -11.32 29.38
C GLU A 438 -8.68 -10.98 28.78
N PHE A 439 -8.61 -10.61 27.50
CA PHE A 439 -7.47 -9.83 27.04
C PHE A 439 -7.81 -8.33 27.11
N SER A 440 -7.19 -7.61 28.05
CA SER A 440 -7.23 -6.15 28.15
C SER A 440 -5.79 -5.64 28.30
N PRO A 441 -5.07 -5.37 27.20
CA PRO A 441 -3.69 -4.91 27.23
C PRO A 441 -3.67 -3.43 27.60
N THR A 442 -3.78 -3.09 28.88
CA THR A 442 -3.60 -1.71 29.29
C THR A 442 -2.12 -1.41 29.46
N VAL A 443 -1.57 -0.52 28.65
CA VAL A 443 -0.27 0.09 28.89
C VAL A 443 -0.50 1.34 29.75
N ALA A 444 -0.25 1.25 31.06
CA ALA A 444 -0.62 2.30 32.01
C ALA A 444 -0.09 3.71 31.65
N SER A 445 1.18 3.81 31.26
CA SER A 445 1.79 5.05 30.77
C SER A 445 2.88 4.69 29.76
N PHE A 446 2.83 5.27 28.57
CA PHE A 446 3.73 5.01 27.46
C PHE A 446 4.56 6.25 27.13
N SER A 447 5.87 6.09 27.00
CA SER A 447 6.83 7.17 26.79
C SER A 447 7.83 6.90 25.66
N GLY A 448 7.71 5.74 25.01
CA GLY A 448 8.53 5.32 23.87
C GLY A 448 7.88 5.65 22.52
N GLN A 449 8.18 4.86 21.49
CA GLN A 449 7.58 4.99 20.17
C GLN A 449 6.82 3.73 19.79
N PHE A 450 5.58 3.86 19.33
CA PHE A 450 4.77 2.77 18.80
C PHE A 450 4.34 3.13 17.37
N ASP A 451 4.93 2.48 16.37
CA ASP A 451 4.60 2.67 14.96
C ASP A 451 3.75 1.49 14.46
N GLY A 452 2.50 1.74 14.12
CA GLY A 452 1.66 0.72 13.51
C GLY A 452 2.13 0.31 12.12
N MET A 453 3.04 1.04 11.47
CA MET A 453 3.52 0.76 10.10
C MET A 453 2.38 0.62 9.07
N GLY A 454 1.22 1.22 9.35
CA GLY A 454 -0.01 1.10 8.55
C GLY A 454 -0.87 -0.13 8.87
N HIS A 455 -0.46 -0.98 9.81
CA HIS A 455 -1.20 -2.18 10.21
C HIS A 455 -2.40 -1.87 11.09
N THR A 456 -3.32 -2.83 11.10
CA THR A 456 -4.57 -2.79 11.86
C THR A 456 -4.55 -3.77 13.03
N ILE A 457 -5.00 -3.31 14.19
CA ILE A 457 -5.39 -4.17 15.31
C ILE A 457 -6.92 -4.27 15.28
N SER A 458 -7.44 -5.41 14.83
CA SER A 458 -8.88 -5.64 14.63
C SER A 458 -9.49 -6.45 15.76
N ASN A 459 -10.83 -6.41 15.87
CA ASN A 459 -11.61 -7.15 16.87
C ASN A 459 -11.17 -6.91 18.33
N LEU A 460 -10.64 -5.72 18.61
CA LEU A 460 -10.28 -5.32 19.98
C LEU A 460 -11.53 -5.30 20.86
N TRP A 461 -11.43 -5.91 22.03
CA TRP A 461 -12.39 -5.70 23.11
C TRP A 461 -11.66 -5.14 24.31
N LEU A 462 -12.02 -3.92 24.69
CA LEU A 462 -11.29 -3.15 25.69
C LEU A 462 -12.19 -2.80 26.87
N SER A 463 -11.75 -3.14 28.08
CA SER A 463 -12.36 -2.67 29.33
C SER A 463 -11.69 -1.40 29.88
N GLU A 464 -10.55 -1.03 29.27
CA GLU A 464 -9.74 0.17 29.53
C GLU A 464 -9.13 0.63 28.19
N SER A 465 -8.71 1.89 28.06
CA SER A 465 -7.99 2.36 26.87
C SER A 465 -6.73 1.52 26.61
N LEU A 466 -6.33 1.36 25.34
CA LEU A 466 -5.10 0.63 24.98
C LEU A 466 -3.86 1.21 25.69
N PHE A 467 -3.79 2.53 25.77
CA PHE A 467 -2.83 3.27 26.59
C PHE A 467 -3.58 4.04 27.68
N GLY A 468 -3.18 3.93 28.95
CA GLY A 468 -3.70 4.82 29.98
C GLY A 468 -3.26 6.25 29.70
N GLU A 469 -1.96 6.45 29.54
CA GLU A 469 -1.36 7.74 29.20
C GLU A 469 -0.35 7.58 28.06
N ILE A 470 -0.36 8.48 27.10
CA ILE A 470 0.77 8.72 26.19
C ILE A 470 1.49 9.96 26.72
N GLY A 471 2.61 9.76 27.42
CA GLY A 471 3.36 10.82 28.08
C GLY A 471 4.10 11.73 27.10
N TYR A 472 4.75 12.79 27.61
CA TYR A 472 5.37 13.86 26.79
C TYR A 472 6.36 13.40 25.71
N SER A 473 7.12 12.31 25.94
CA SER A 473 8.03 11.74 24.93
C SER A 473 7.40 10.61 24.12
N GLY A 474 6.19 10.19 24.51
CA GLY A 474 5.44 9.11 23.89
C GLY A 474 4.97 9.49 22.49
N VAL A 475 5.14 8.55 21.56
CA VAL A 475 4.66 8.68 20.19
C VAL A 475 3.88 7.43 19.81
N VAL A 476 2.66 7.61 19.33
CA VAL A 476 1.89 6.55 18.65
C VAL A 476 1.57 7.03 17.24
N ARG A 477 1.94 6.24 16.22
CA ARG A 477 1.72 6.65 14.83
C ARG A 477 1.35 5.52 13.88
N ASN A 478 0.74 5.88 12.75
CA ASN A 478 0.40 4.98 11.62
C ASN A 478 -0.33 3.70 12.05
N LEU A 479 -1.33 3.84 12.92
CA LEU A 479 -2.00 2.72 13.56
C LEU A 479 -3.49 2.77 13.29
N ASN A 480 -4.06 1.64 12.87
CA ASN A 480 -5.51 1.48 12.80
C ASN A 480 -5.98 0.59 13.96
N ILE A 481 -6.97 1.04 14.74
CA ILE A 481 -7.60 0.25 15.80
C ILE A 481 -9.09 0.07 15.50
N GLN A 482 -9.57 -1.17 15.61
CA GLN A 482 -10.95 -1.53 15.32
C GLN A 482 -11.51 -2.47 16.38
N GLY A 483 -12.67 -2.14 16.92
CA GLY A 483 -13.37 -3.02 17.87
C GLY A 483 -14.36 -2.30 18.79
N THR A 484 -14.49 -2.78 20.02
CA THR A 484 -15.40 -2.24 21.04
C THR A 484 -14.64 -1.92 22.33
N ALA A 485 -14.70 -0.66 22.76
CA ALA A 485 -14.25 -0.22 24.07
C ALA A 485 -15.46 0.00 24.98
N ASN A 486 -15.59 -0.80 26.05
CA ASN A 486 -16.61 -0.63 27.09
C ASN A 486 -15.91 -0.26 28.40
N LEU A 487 -15.96 1.02 28.75
CA LEU A 487 -15.09 1.66 29.74
C LEU A 487 -15.90 2.04 31.00
N PRO A 488 -16.04 1.12 31.99
CA PRO A 488 -16.99 1.28 33.11
C PRO A 488 -16.49 2.22 34.23
N LYS A 489 -15.28 2.77 34.13
CA LYS A 489 -14.70 3.61 35.19
C LYS A 489 -15.51 4.89 35.37
N SER A 490 -16.08 5.10 36.57
CA SER A 490 -16.99 6.22 36.87
C SER A 490 -16.33 7.60 36.86
N ASP A 491 -15.02 7.68 37.11
CA ASP A 491 -14.28 8.92 37.31
C ASP A 491 -12.99 8.97 36.47
N ALA A 492 -13.10 8.66 35.18
CA ALA A 492 -11.95 8.67 34.26
C ALA A 492 -12.28 9.41 32.96
N TRP A 493 -11.23 9.96 32.33
CA TRP A 493 -11.25 10.22 30.90
C TRP A 493 -11.19 8.88 30.16
N ALA A 494 -11.83 8.81 29.01
CA ALA A 494 -11.99 7.57 28.29
C ALA A 494 -11.77 7.78 26.78
N GLY A 495 -10.87 7.00 26.19
CA GLY A 495 -10.65 6.96 24.74
C GLY A 495 -10.58 5.52 24.24
N PHE A 496 -10.61 5.32 22.93
CA PHE A 496 -10.30 4.00 22.38
C PHE A 496 -8.79 3.75 22.48
N LEU A 497 -7.99 4.70 22.00
CA LEU A 497 -6.54 4.62 22.04
C LEU A 497 -5.99 4.97 23.42
N ALA A 498 -6.38 6.12 23.97
CA ALA A 498 -5.81 6.62 25.21
C ALA A 498 -6.79 7.32 26.15
N ASP A 499 -6.64 7.14 27.47
CA ASP A 499 -7.36 7.97 28.43
C ASP A 499 -6.82 9.41 28.38
N ARG A 500 -5.48 9.56 28.36
CA ARG A 500 -4.79 10.85 28.32
C ARG A 500 -3.64 10.88 27.30
N ASN A 501 -3.49 12.00 26.59
CA ASN A 501 -2.37 12.30 25.70
C ASN A 501 -1.66 13.61 26.09
N ASP A 502 -0.38 13.50 26.42
CA ASP A 502 0.59 14.59 26.55
C ASP A 502 1.68 14.51 25.46
N GLY A 503 1.75 13.40 24.72
CA GLY A 503 2.72 13.15 23.65
C GLY A 503 2.19 13.43 22.24
N THR A 504 2.64 12.63 21.28
CA THR A 504 2.26 12.77 19.87
C THR A 504 1.48 11.57 19.36
N ILE A 505 0.31 11.83 18.78
CA ILE A 505 -0.50 10.87 18.04
C ILE A 505 -0.58 11.34 16.58
N ALA A 506 -0.05 10.54 15.66
CA ALA A 506 0.07 10.93 14.24
C ALA A 506 -0.44 9.82 13.30
N SER A 507 -1.38 10.12 12.42
CA SER A 507 -1.91 9.12 11.47
C SER A 507 -2.52 7.89 12.16
N VAL A 508 -3.33 8.12 13.20
CA VAL A 508 -4.00 7.03 13.94
C VAL A 508 -5.51 7.09 13.74
N HIS A 509 -6.11 5.93 13.47
CA HIS A 509 -7.54 5.83 13.13
C HIS A 509 -8.23 4.83 14.05
N SER A 510 -9.35 5.22 14.66
CA SER A 510 -10.20 4.30 15.43
C SER A 510 -11.56 4.06 14.75
N SER A 511 -12.07 2.83 14.87
CA SER A 511 -13.39 2.45 14.34
C SER A 511 -14.09 1.42 15.24
N GLY A 512 -15.42 1.30 15.10
CA GLY A 512 -16.26 0.41 15.91
C GLY A 512 -17.07 1.18 16.93
N SER A 513 -16.97 0.86 18.22
CA SER A 513 -17.76 1.54 19.27
C SER A 513 -17.00 1.82 20.55
N VAL A 514 -17.28 2.99 21.15
CA VAL A 514 -16.77 3.41 22.46
C VAL A 514 -17.96 3.71 23.35
N THR A 515 -18.11 2.97 24.45
CA THR A 515 -19.14 3.20 25.47
C THR A 515 -18.49 3.48 26.81
N SER A 516 -18.90 4.57 27.47
CA SER A 516 -18.41 4.90 28.81
C SER A 516 -19.53 5.41 29.72
N ILE A 517 -19.50 4.97 30.97
CA ILE A 517 -20.35 5.52 32.05
C ILE A 517 -19.59 6.52 32.94
N GLY A 518 -18.37 6.89 32.55
CA GLY A 518 -17.52 7.82 33.26
C GLY A 518 -18.05 9.25 33.17
N ARG A 519 -17.85 10.04 34.23
CA ARG A 519 -18.40 11.41 34.40
C ARG A 519 -17.51 12.53 33.85
N LEU A 520 -16.27 12.25 33.42
CA LEU A 520 -15.33 13.30 32.98
C LEU A 520 -15.49 13.64 31.49
N SER A 521 -14.87 12.87 30.59
CA SER A 521 -15.03 13.06 29.14
C SER A 521 -14.72 11.77 28.38
N THR A 522 -15.37 11.62 27.23
CA THR A 522 -15.15 10.46 26.35
C THR A 522 -14.88 10.91 24.92
N GLY A 523 -13.86 10.35 24.29
CA GLY A 523 -13.54 10.54 22.89
C GLY A 523 -13.48 9.23 22.12
N GLY A 524 -13.79 9.24 20.83
CA GLY A 524 -13.64 8.06 19.98
C GLY A 524 -12.18 7.61 19.79
N LEU A 525 -11.21 8.50 20.02
CA LEU A 525 -9.78 8.19 20.00
C LEU A 525 -9.12 8.45 21.36
N VAL A 526 -9.27 9.65 21.92
CA VAL A 526 -8.61 10.06 23.17
C VAL A 526 -9.61 10.69 24.15
N GLY A 527 -9.53 10.33 25.42
CA GLY A 527 -10.35 10.97 26.47
C GLY A 527 -9.97 12.44 26.71
N LEU A 528 -8.70 12.68 27.08
CA LEU A 528 -8.13 14.00 27.32
C LEU A 528 -6.84 14.19 26.50
N ASN A 529 -6.79 15.22 25.67
CA ASN A 529 -5.54 15.75 25.12
C ASN A 529 -5.11 16.96 25.95
N PHE A 530 -4.05 16.89 26.77
CA PHE A 530 -3.72 17.93 27.78
C PHE A 530 -2.55 18.85 27.42
N ASP A 531 -1.53 18.36 26.73
CA ASP A 531 -0.46 19.18 26.13
C ASP A 531 0.06 18.50 24.86
N GLY A 532 -0.65 17.46 24.42
CA GLY A 532 -0.26 16.61 23.33
C GLY A 532 -0.69 17.15 21.96
N THR A 533 -0.12 16.54 20.93
CA THR A 533 -0.48 16.77 19.53
C THR A 533 -1.21 15.57 18.98
N ILE A 534 -2.37 15.80 18.37
CA ILE A 534 -3.11 14.84 17.55
C ILE A 534 -3.13 15.41 16.13
N THR A 535 -2.48 14.72 15.20
CA THR A 535 -2.35 15.19 13.82
C THR A 535 -2.66 14.08 12.81
N ARG A 536 -3.35 14.41 11.72
CA ARG A 536 -3.72 13.46 10.65
C ARG A 536 -4.44 12.20 11.15
N SER A 537 -5.21 12.33 12.21
CA SER A 537 -5.86 11.21 12.88
C SER A 537 -7.37 11.27 12.71
N SER A 538 -8.05 10.13 12.86
CA SER A 538 -9.52 10.11 12.77
C SER A 538 -10.19 9.12 13.71
N SER A 539 -11.50 9.32 13.86
CA SER A 539 -12.37 8.32 14.45
C SER A 539 -13.67 8.17 13.67
N THR A 540 -13.98 6.94 13.28
CA THR A 540 -15.26 6.52 12.72
C THR A 540 -16.07 5.70 13.74
N ALA A 541 -15.60 5.62 14.99
CA ALA A 541 -16.26 4.86 16.04
C ALA A 541 -17.50 5.59 16.55
N ASP A 542 -18.57 4.84 16.82
CA ASP A 542 -19.75 5.37 17.49
C ASP A 542 -19.46 5.54 18.97
N VAL A 543 -19.62 6.76 19.49
CA VAL A 543 -19.28 7.12 20.87
C VAL A 543 -20.56 7.34 21.66
N SER A 544 -20.78 6.58 22.72
CA SER A 544 -21.90 6.73 23.64
C SER A 544 -21.41 6.94 25.07
N SER A 545 -21.74 8.06 25.71
CA SER A 545 -21.34 8.26 27.11
C SER A 545 -22.26 9.13 27.96
N ASP A 546 -22.08 8.99 29.27
CA ASP A 546 -22.73 9.80 30.31
C ASP A 546 -21.85 10.99 30.75
N SER A 547 -21.06 11.58 29.84
CA SER A 547 -20.21 12.76 30.09
C SER A 547 -20.13 13.71 28.89
N ALA A 548 -19.20 14.66 28.94
CA ALA A 548 -18.84 15.47 27.77
C ALA A 548 -18.21 14.58 26.70
N THR A 549 -18.83 14.53 25.52
CA THR A 549 -18.49 13.54 24.48
C THR A 549 -18.03 14.22 23.20
N GLY A 550 -16.93 13.72 22.63
CA GLY A 550 -16.47 14.12 21.30
C GLY A 550 -16.26 12.90 20.39
N GLY A 551 -16.51 13.06 19.09
CA GLY A 551 -16.27 11.98 18.13
C GLY A 551 -14.80 11.56 18.05
N LEU A 552 -13.85 12.49 18.18
CA LEU A 552 -12.41 12.19 18.21
C LEU A 552 -11.83 12.30 19.63
N VAL A 553 -12.06 13.44 20.29
CA VAL A 553 -11.46 13.74 21.61
C VAL A 553 -12.53 14.18 22.60
N GLY A 554 -12.51 13.65 23.83
CA GLY A 554 -13.43 14.13 24.87
C GLY A 554 -13.15 15.59 25.24
N THR A 555 -11.97 15.87 25.78
CA THR A 555 -11.51 17.23 26.09
C THR A 555 -10.14 17.50 25.48
N ASN A 556 -9.98 18.63 24.79
CA ASN A 556 -8.71 19.19 24.35
C ASN A 556 -8.32 20.37 25.23
N SER A 557 -7.44 20.18 26.20
CA SER A 557 -6.88 21.21 27.08
C SER A 557 -5.46 21.50 26.65
N PHE A 558 -5.06 22.75 26.39
CA PHE A 558 -3.71 23.20 25.95
C PHE A 558 -3.06 22.49 24.73
N GLY A 559 -3.55 21.34 24.30
CA GLY A 559 -3.03 20.56 23.18
C GLY A 559 -3.54 21.03 21.83
N VAL A 560 -3.03 20.37 20.80
CA VAL A 560 -3.28 20.71 19.40
C VAL A 560 -3.94 19.53 18.69
N ILE A 561 -5.08 19.80 18.04
CA ILE A 561 -5.73 18.90 17.09
C ILE A 561 -5.61 19.56 15.71
N ARG A 562 -4.92 18.90 14.79
CA ARG A 562 -4.64 19.42 13.44
C ARG A 562 -4.96 18.37 12.39
N GLN A 563 -5.53 18.78 11.25
CA GLN A 563 -5.74 17.88 10.10
C GLN A 563 -6.44 16.58 10.50
N SER A 564 -7.44 16.64 11.37
CA SER A 564 -8.06 15.46 11.96
C SER A 564 -9.58 15.51 11.82
N PHE A 565 -10.24 14.35 11.85
CA PHE A 565 -11.69 14.31 11.66
C PHE A 565 -12.41 13.24 12.46
N ALA A 566 -13.72 13.41 12.62
CA ALA A 566 -14.60 12.40 13.18
C ALA A 566 -15.85 12.21 12.32
N SER A 567 -16.25 10.96 12.10
CA SER A 567 -17.43 10.62 11.30
C SER A 567 -18.38 9.62 11.95
N GLY A 568 -18.01 9.01 13.08
CA GLY A 568 -18.91 8.15 13.87
C GLY A 568 -19.95 8.97 14.63
N ASP A 569 -21.07 8.35 14.99
CA ASP A 569 -22.15 9.04 15.70
C ASP A 569 -21.77 9.27 17.17
N VAL A 570 -22.14 10.42 17.70
CA VAL A 570 -21.88 10.83 19.09
C VAL A 570 -23.20 10.90 19.85
N THR A 571 -23.34 10.08 20.89
CA THR A 571 -24.50 10.08 21.79
C THR A 571 -24.05 10.48 23.20
N SER A 572 -24.51 11.62 23.70
CA SER A 572 -24.31 12.03 25.09
C SER A 572 -25.62 12.08 25.86
N THR A 573 -25.64 11.42 27.00
CA THR A 573 -26.79 11.41 27.92
C THR A 573 -26.67 12.46 29.03
N HIS A 574 -25.53 13.15 29.12
CA HIS A 574 -25.20 14.05 30.23
C HIS A 574 -25.47 15.52 29.91
N LEU A 575 -25.69 16.31 30.97
CA LEU A 575 -26.01 17.75 30.90
C LEU A 575 -24.84 18.65 30.43
N GLN A 576 -23.69 18.04 30.08
CA GLN A 576 -22.47 18.76 29.66
C GLN A 576 -22.30 18.80 28.13
N GLY A 577 -23.27 18.32 27.37
CA GLY A 577 -23.30 18.48 25.92
C GLY A 577 -22.31 17.59 25.17
N ALA A 578 -22.32 17.70 23.84
CA ALA A 578 -21.52 16.88 22.94
C ALA A 578 -21.06 17.68 21.72
N GLY A 579 -19.90 17.31 21.19
CA GLY A 579 -19.37 17.86 19.94
C GLY A 579 -19.11 16.76 18.91
N GLY A 580 -19.31 17.07 17.63
CA GLY A 580 -19.01 16.11 16.55
C GLY A 580 -17.54 15.69 16.51
N LEU A 581 -16.60 16.61 16.76
CA LEU A 581 -15.16 16.32 16.84
C LEU A 581 -14.65 16.27 18.29
N VAL A 582 -14.95 17.31 19.08
CA VAL A 582 -14.42 17.44 20.44
C VAL A 582 -15.53 17.81 21.43
N GLY A 583 -15.61 17.17 22.59
CA GLY A 583 -16.55 17.60 23.64
C GLY A 583 -16.26 19.03 24.11
N TYR A 584 -15.06 19.26 24.67
CA TYR A 584 -14.59 20.58 25.07
C TYR A 584 -13.24 20.97 24.50
N ASN A 585 -13.13 22.20 24.00
CA ASN A 585 -11.88 22.75 23.48
C ASN A 585 -11.40 23.98 24.28
N PHE A 586 -10.30 23.79 25.01
CA PHE A 586 -9.48 24.84 25.64
C PHE A 586 -8.11 25.00 24.95
N GLY A 587 -7.78 24.16 23.97
CA GLY A 587 -6.54 24.21 23.19
C GLY A 587 -6.76 24.76 21.77
N VAL A 588 -6.05 24.20 20.80
CA VAL A 588 -6.14 24.58 19.38
C VAL A 588 -6.76 23.46 18.56
N ILE A 589 -7.77 23.80 17.76
CA ILE A 589 -8.29 22.96 16.68
C ILE A 589 -8.06 23.70 15.37
N THR A 590 -7.37 23.08 14.43
CA THR A 590 -7.15 23.66 13.10
C THR A 590 -7.29 22.62 12.01
N GLU A 591 -7.75 23.04 10.83
CA GLU A 591 -7.80 22.17 9.65
C GLU A 591 -8.55 20.86 9.91
N SER A 592 -9.67 20.90 10.64
CA SER A 592 -10.31 19.69 11.16
C SER A 592 -11.82 19.71 10.94
N TYR A 593 -12.47 18.54 10.91
CA TYR A 593 -13.90 18.51 10.63
C TYR A 593 -14.67 17.36 11.27
N ALA A 594 -16.00 17.51 11.35
CA ALA A 594 -16.90 16.46 11.83
C ALA A 594 -18.11 16.26 10.91
N THR A 595 -18.45 14.99 10.67
CA THR A 595 -19.59 14.61 9.81
C THR A 595 -20.60 13.68 10.51
N GLY A 596 -20.24 13.10 11.66
CA GLY A 596 -21.10 12.20 12.41
C GLY A 596 -22.29 12.90 13.06
N THR A 597 -23.39 12.17 13.31
CA THR A 597 -24.57 12.73 13.96
C THR A 597 -24.28 12.98 15.44
N VAL A 598 -24.70 14.12 15.98
CA VAL A 598 -24.63 14.42 17.41
C VAL A 598 -26.01 14.28 18.02
N HIS A 599 -26.23 13.24 18.81
CA HIS A 599 -27.43 13.01 19.60
C HIS A 599 -27.22 13.43 21.06
N VAL A 600 -28.03 14.37 21.53
CA VAL A 600 -28.02 14.82 22.93
C VAL A 600 -29.38 14.58 23.58
N GLN A 601 -29.37 14.16 24.84
CA GLN A 601 -30.59 13.86 25.58
C GLN A 601 -31.47 15.10 25.89
N PRO A 602 -32.77 14.90 26.22
CA PRO A 602 -33.81 15.94 26.19
C PRO A 602 -33.67 17.11 27.18
N GLN A 603 -32.72 17.09 28.12
CA GLN A 603 -32.64 18.09 29.19
C GLN A 603 -31.72 19.28 28.86
N CYS A 604 -31.48 19.56 27.57
CA CYS A 604 -30.70 20.71 27.18
C CYS A 604 -31.52 22.01 27.30
N ASP A 605 -30.98 23.04 27.95
CA ASP A 605 -31.68 24.29 28.23
C ASP A 605 -30.71 25.49 28.25
N THR A 606 -31.07 26.59 28.90
CA THR A 606 -30.19 27.77 29.01
C THR A 606 -29.05 27.60 30.01
N VAL A 607 -29.08 26.54 30.83
CA VAL A 607 -28.11 26.22 31.89
C VAL A 607 -27.31 24.96 31.56
N ASN A 608 -27.94 23.97 30.92
CA ASN A 608 -27.33 22.72 30.48
C ASN A 608 -26.85 22.84 29.03
N ALA A 609 -25.67 22.30 28.74
CA ALA A 609 -25.06 22.35 27.42
C ALA A 609 -25.83 21.48 26.41
N CYS A 610 -25.97 21.98 25.18
CA CYS A 610 -26.57 21.26 24.05
C CYS A 610 -25.47 20.66 23.14
N GLY A 611 -25.88 20.10 22.00
CA GLY A 611 -24.97 19.61 20.98
C GLY A 611 -24.41 20.73 20.11
N GLY A 612 -23.11 20.67 19.80
CA GLY A 612 -22.47 21.48 18.78
C GLY A 612 -21.92 20.63 17.64
N GLY A 613 -22.01 21.14 16.41
CA GLY A 613 -21.64 20.36 15.22
C GLY A 613 -20.16 19.97 15.17
N LEU A 614 -19.26 20.85 15.63
CA LEU A 614 -17.81 20.57 15.72
C LEU A 614 -17.36 20.33 17.15
N VAL A 615 -17.73 21.23 18.07
CA VAL A 615 -17.38 21.14 19.48
C VAL A 615 -18.61 21.32 20.36
N GLY A 616 -18.68 20.67 21.52
CA GLY A 616 -19.73 20.96 22.50
C GLY A 616 -19.58 22.39 23.03
N GLY A 617 -18.40 22.72 23.57
CA GLY A 617 -18.09 24.09 23.98
C GLY A 617 -16.62 24.44 23.78
N THR A 618 -16.31 25.74 23.70
CA THR A 618 -14.93 26.20 23.53
C THR A 618 -14.58 27.46 24.31
N SER A 619 -13.32 27.53 24.74
CA SER A 619 -12.61 28.77 25.12
C SER A 619 -11.19 28.82 24.53
N GLY A 620 -10.88 27.90 23.61
CA GLY A 620 -9.62 27.81 22.88
C GLY A 620 -9.69 28.49 21.51
N THR A 621 -8.84 28.05 20.59
CA THR A 621 -8.82 28.55 19.20
C THR A 621 -9.38 27.51 18.23
N ILE A 622 -10.21 27.95 17.29
CA ILE A 622 -10.70 27.15 16.16
C ILE A 622 -10.47 27.93 14.86
N SER A 623 -9.79 27.28 13.89
CA SER A 623 -9.52 27.84 12.56
C SER A 623 -9.61 26.79 11.46
N GLN A 624 -9.94 27.23 10.24
CA GLN A 624 -10.03 26.38 9.05
C GLN A 624 -10.72 25.05 9.32
N SER A 625 -11.88 25.06 9.97
CA SER A 625 -12.53 23.83 10.43
C SER A 625 -14.01 23.85 10.12
N PHE A 626 -14.65 22.69 9.96
CA PHE A 626 -16.07 22.67 9.62
C PHE A 626 -16.87 21.49 10.18
N ALA A 627 -18.20 21.62 10.19
CA ALA A 627 -19.11 20.55 10.56
C ALA A 627 -20.27 20.39 9.57
N THR A 628 -20.64 19.14 9.29
CA THR A 628 -21.79 18.77 8.44
C THR A 628 -22.71 17.74 9.08
N GLY A 629 -22.36 17.21 10.25
CA GLY A 629 -23.15 16.20 10.94
C GLY A 629 -24.47 16.75 11.46
N LYS A 630 -25.55 15.96 11.35
CA LYS A 630 -26.86 16.33 11.91
C LYS A 630 -26.75 16.49 13.42
N ILE A 631 -27.36 17.54 13.97
CA ILE A 631 -27.48 17.71 15.43
C ILE A 631 -28.93 17.35 15.83
N ASP A 632 -29.08 16.19 16.46
CA ASP A 632 -30.36 15.64 16.90
C ASP A 632 -30.59 15.94 18.39
N GLN A 633 -31.38 16.98 18.64
CA GLN A 633 -31.72 17.45 19.99
C GLN A 633 -33.25 17.56 20.16
N PRO A 634 -33.90 16.60 20.84
CA PRO A 634 -35.37 16.49 20.88
C PRO A 634 -36.09 17.65 21.58
N SER A 635 -35.44 18.28 22.56
CA SER A 635 -35.96 19.44 23.28
C SER A 635 -34.79 20.31 23.70
N GLY A 636 -34.81 21.58 23.29
CA GLY A 636 -33.77 22.55 23.57
C GLY A 636 -34.31 23.97 23.66
N PRO A 637 -33.47 24.92 24.11
CA PRO A 637 -33.86 26.32 24.27
C PRO A 637 -34.23 26.97 22.92
N ALA A 638 -35.00 28.05 22.97
CA ALA A 638 -35.35 28.84 21.79
C ALA A 638 -34.06 29.30 21.08
N GLY A 639 -33.82 28.82 19.86
CA GLY A 639 -32.60 29.13 19.10
C GLY A 639 -31.91 27.96 18.41
N GLY A 640 -32.34 26.70 18.65
CA GLY A 640 -31.75 25.53 17.97
C GLY A 640 -30.29 25.27 18.37
N PRO A 641 -29.57 24.32 17.71
CA PRO A 641 -28.21 23.94 18.10
C PRO A 641 -27.18 24.91 17.51
N GLY A 642 -25.95 24.86 18.02
CA GLY A 642 -24.82 25.56 17.40
C GLY A 642 -24.20 24.72 16.29
N GLY A 643 -24.10 25.27 15.08
CA GLY A 643 -23.52 24.57 13.92
C GLY A 643 -22.04 24.23 14.10
N ILE A 644 -21.33 25.01 14.91
CA ILE A 644 -19.93 24.77 15.32
C ILE A 644 -19.87 24.44 16.80
N ALA A 645 -20.38 25.32 17.66
CA ALA A 645 -20.26 25.23 19.10
C ALA A 645 -21.56 25.57 19.80
N ASP A 646 -21.89 24.87 20.89
CA ASP A 646 -23.02 25.28 21.72
C ASP A 646 -22.71 26.62 22.41
N TYR A 647 -21.51 26.77 22.95
CA TYR A 647 -21.07 27.99 23.61
C TYR A 647 -19.58 28.29 23.41
N ASN A 648 -19.26 29.59 23.38
CA ASN A 648 -17.90 30.14 23.27
C ASN A 648 -17.48 30.90 24.55
N ALA A 649 -17.60 30.23 25.69
CA ALA A 649 -17.10 30.57 27.04
C ALA A 649 -17.78 29.61 28.02
N ASN A 650 -17.03 28.89 28.85
CA ASN A 650 -17.60 28.04 29.91
C ASN A 650 -17.65 28.82 31.24
N TYR A 651 -18.52 28.40 32.17
CA TYR A 651 -18.66 28.92 33.54
C TYR A 651 -17.34 28.96 34.33
N ILE A 652 -16.33 28.17 33.91
CA ILE A 652 -14.98 28.06 34.50
C ILE A 652 -13.92 28.94 33.81
N ALA A 653 -14.12 29.40 32.57
CA ALA A 653 -13.17 30.24 31.84
C ALA A 653 -13.78 31.63 31.60
N SER A 654 -13.23 32.65 32.26
CA SER A 654 -13.76 34.02 32.25
C SER A 654 -13.51 34.80 30.94
N SER A 655 -12.90 34.18 29.92
CA SER A 655 -12.66 34.79 28.61
C SER A 655 -13.08 33.85 27.48
N PRO A 656 -13.77 34.38 26.44
CA PRO A 656 -14.16 33.58 25.29
C PRO A 656 -12.95 33.13 24.46
N GLY A 657 -13.12 32.02 23.76
CA GLY A 657 -12.17 31.52 22.78
C GLY A 657 -12.23 32.31 21.47
N THR A 658 -11.30 31.99 20.57
CA THR A 658 -11.22 32.57 19.22
C THR A 658 -11.74 31.59 18.19
N ILE A 659 -12.87 31.92 17.57
CA ILE A 659 -13.38 31.23 16.38
C ILE A 659 -13.19 32.19 15.21
N THR A 660 -12.31 31.81 14.28
CA THR A 660 -11.92 32.62 13.12
C THR A 660 -12.98 32.59 12.00
N ASN A 661 -12.84 33.47 11.01
CA ASN A 661 -13.82 33.65 9.92
C ASN A 661 -13.87 32.48 8.93
N ASP A 662 -12.87 31.60 8.97
CA ASP A 662 -12.74 30.45 8.07
C ASP A 662 -13.20 29.14 8.76
N VAL A 663 -14.11 29.26 9.72
CA VAL A 663 -14.78 28.13 10.36
C VAL A 663 -16.20 28.04 9.81
N TYR A 664 -16.61 26.88 9.29
CA TYR A 664 -17.85 26.75 8.52
C TYR A 664 -18.79 25.65 9.05
N TRP A 665 -20.10 25.83 8.96
CA TRP A 665 -21.04 24.71 9.17
C TRP A 665 -22.06 24.61 8.06
N ASP A 666 -22.52 23.40 7.78
CA ASP A 666 -23.57 23.18 6.80
C ASP A 666 -24.94 23.44 7.44
N THR A 667 -25.56 24.55 7.07
CA THR A 667 -26.85 25.01 7.57
C THR A 667 -28.01 24.06 7.29
N GLN A 668 -27.89 23.18 6.29
CA GLN A 668 -28.97 22.28 5.87
C GLN A 668 -28.84 20.90 6.55
N THR A 669 -27.63 20.36 6.61
CA THR A 669 -27.39 19.02 7.19
C THR A 669 -27.30 19.05 8.71
N THR A 670 -26.67 20.08 9.29
CA THR A 670 -26.59 20.22 10.75
C THR A 670 -27.95 20.55 11.38
N GLY A 671 -28.81 21.28 10.65
CA GLY A 671 -30.06 21.84 11.16
C GLY A 671 -29.86 23.04 12.10
N ALA A 672 -28.63 23.57 12.22
CA ALA A 672 -28.30 24.67 13.11
C ALA A 672 -28.58 26.05 12.48
N PRO A 673 -29.37 26.92 13.14
CA PRO A 673 -29.67 28.26 12.63
C PRO A 673 -28.54 29.27 12.87
N VAL A 674 -27.58 28.97 13.75
CA VAL A 674 -26.44 29.83 14.09
C VAL A 674 -25.17 28.99 14.26
N GLY A 675 -24.00 29.58 14.06
CA GLY A 675 -22.72 28.88 14.24
C GLY A 675 -22.38 28.63 15.71
N VAL A 676 -22.67 29.61 16.57
CA VAL A 676 -22.52 29.51 18.02
C VAL A 676 -23.79 29.97 18.69
N ARG A 677 -24.33 29.16 19.62
CA ARG A 677 -25.66 29.41 20.19
C ARG A 677 -25.66 30.43 21.33
N THR A 678 -24.82 30.28 22.36
CA THR A 678 -24.89 31.12 23.57
C THR A 678 -23.56 31.71 24.03
N THR A 679 -23.64 32.92 24.59
CA THR A 679 -22.56 33.58 25.33
C THR A 679 -23.07 33.87 26.74
N ILE A 680 -22.55 33.14 27.74
CA ILE A 680 -22.64 33.61 29.12
C ILE A 680 -21.71 34.82 29.20
N LEU A 681 -22.24 36.02 29.51
CA LEU A 681 -21.51 37.27 29.78
C LEU A 681 -20.86 38.01 28.57
N GLY A 682 -21.64 38.41 27.55
CA GLY A 682 -21.20 39.45 26.59
C GLY A 682 -19.97 39.10 25.73
N ALA A 683 -19.63 37.83 25.65
CA ALA A 683 -18.55 37.29 24.83
C ALA A 683 -18.84 37.39 23.33
N ASN A 684 -17.78 37.37 22.51
CA ASN A 684 -17.88 37.37 21.05
C ASN A 684 -18.52 36.05 20.57
N LEU A 685 -19.58 36.13 19.74
CA LEU A 685 -20.31 34.99 19.18
C LEU A 685 -19.46 34.10 18.27
N GLY A 686 -18.19 34.43 18.04
CA GLY A 686 -17.33 33.74 17.10
C GLY A 686 -17.70 34.11 15.67
N ASN A 687 -16.74 34.03 14.74
CA ASN A 687 -16.98 34.49 13.38
C ASN A 687 -17.24 33.36 12.38
N ALA A 688 -17.70 32.21 12.85
CA ALA A 688 -18.03 31.10 11.97
C ALA A 688 -19.08 31.51 10.91
N GLN A 689 -19.04 30.87 9.74
CA GLN A 689 -19.91 31.18 8.60
C GLN A 689 -20.76 29.96 8.20
N GLY A 690 -22.06 30.18 8.01
CA GLY A 690 -22.97 29.14 7.56
C GLY A 690 -22.92 29.00 6.04
N LEU A 691 -22.70 27.78 5.56
CA LEU A 691 -22.79 27.42 4.15
C LEU A 691 -23.98 26.49 3.93
N THR A 692 -24.59 26.54 2.75
CA THR A 692 -25.50 25.48 2.29
C THR A 692 -24.70 24.25 1.87
N THR A 693 -25.33 23.08 1.76
CA THR A 693 -24.67 21.86 1.26
C THR A 693 -24.07 22.05 -0.12
N MET A 694 -24.73 22.84 -0.98
CA MET A 694 -24.19 23.20 -2.31
C MET A 694 -22.95 24.10 -2.23
N GLN A 695 -22.89 25.00 -1.25
CA GLN A 695 -21.69 25.83 -1.04
C GLN A 695 -20.56 25.00 -0.42
N MET A 696 -20.86 24.07 0.48
CA MET A 696 -19.89 23.13 1.05
C MET A 696 -19.23 22.24 -0.02
N SER A 697 -19.95 21.87 -1.08
CA SER A 697 -19.36 21.14 -2.22
C SER A 697 -18.62 22.02 -3.23
N THR A 698 -18.50 23.32 -2.97
CA THR A 698 -17.90 24.29 -3.89
C THR A 698 -16.64 24.92 -3.27
N PRO A 699 -15.42 24.59 -3.75
CA PRO A 699 -14.16 25.07 -3.16
C PRO A 699 -14.06 26.60 -3.00
N SER A 700 -14.61 27.37 -3.94
CA SER A 700 -14.57 28.84 -3.87
C SER A 700 -15.41 29.44 -2.73
N SER A 701 -16.25 28.65 -2.06
CA SER A 701 -17.02 29.09 -0.90
C SER A 701 -16.20 29.21 0.39
N PHE A 702 -15.03 28.57 0.48
CA PHE A 702 -14.22 28.48 1.71
C PHE A 702 -13.21 29.62 1.88
N GLY A 703 -13.28 30.65 1.04
CA GLY A 703 -12.36 31.77 1.09
C GLY A 703 -10.92 31.39 0.73
N PRO A 704 -9.95 32.30 0.92
CA PRO A 704 -8.58 32.10 0.45
C PRO A 704 -7.69 31.29 1.40
N THR A 705 -8.14 30.98 2.61
CA THR A 705 -7.33 30.26 3.61
C THR A 705 -7.34 28.75 3.41
N TYR A 706 -8.41 28.21 2.80
CA TYR A 706 -8.47 26.81 2.38
C TYR A 706 -7.68 26.60 1.09
N ASP A 707 -6.54 25.93 1.19
CA ASP A 707 -5.73 25.55 0.04
C ASP A 707 -6.17 24.20 -0.52
N PHE A 708 -6.81 24.25 -1.70
CA PHE A 708 -7.22 23.09 -2.51
C PHE A 708 -6.22 22.71 -3.61
N SER A 709 -5.03 23.30 -3.61
CA SER A 709 -3.98 22.93 -4.55
C SER A 709 -3.44 21.52 -4.27
N PRO A 710 -2.75 20.86 -5.23
CA PRO A 710 -2.23 19.49 -5.03
C PRO A 710 -1.29 19.29 -3.82
N GLY A 711 -0.70 20.37 -3.29
CA GLY A 711 0.13 20.35 -2.07
C GLY A 711 -0.55 21.00 -0.86
N GLY A 712 -1.82 21.38 -1.00
CA GLY A 712 -2.62 21.99 0.05
C GLY A 712 -3.13 20.99 1.08
N VAL A 713 -3.91 21.50 2.02
CA VAL A 713 -4.47 20.72 3.13
C VAL A 713 -5.77 20.03 2.73
N TRP A 714 -6.51 20.59 1.78
CA TRP A 714 -7.86 20.17 1.45
C TRP A 714 -7.97 19.63 0.04
N ALA A 715 -8.83 18.64 -0.14
CA ALA A 715 -9.25 18.12 -1.43
C ALA A 715 -10.76 18.25 -1.59
N MET A 716 -11.23 18.36 -2.85
CA MET A 716 -12.63 18.24 -3.20
C MET A 716 -12.79 17.16 -4.27
N PRO A 717 -12.98 15.88 -3.88
CA PRO A 717 -13.21 14.80 -4.83
C PRO A 717 -14.47 15.05 -5.67
N ALA A 718 -14.49 14.50 -6.89
CA ALA A 718 -15.64 14.64 -7.77
C ALA A 718 -16.91 14.05 -7.13
N GLY A 719 -17.95 14.89 -6.98
CA GLY A 719 -19.23 14.51 -6.37
C GLY A 719 -19.26 14.56 -4.83
N ALA A 720 -18.19 15.00 -4.18
CA ALA A 720 -18.18 15.21 -2.74
C ALA A 720 -19.16 16.31 -2.31
N THR A 721 -19.75 16.15 -1.12
CA THR A 721 -20.68 17.14 -0.53
C THR A 721 -19.98 18.17 0.36
N HIS A 722 -18.71 17.94 0.66
CA HIS A 722 -17.84 18.76 1.50
C HIS A 722 -16.36 18.45 1.18
N PRO A 723 -15.41 19.33 1.57
CA PRO A 723 -13.98 19.04 1.47
C PRO A 723 -13.57 17.81 2.29
N ILE A 724 -12.51 17.14 1.89
CA ILE A 724 -11.80 16.17 2.75
C ILE A 724 -10.35 16.61 2.92
N LEU A 725 -9.64 16.02 3.88
CA LEU A 725 -8.21 16.31 4.04
C LEU A 725 -7.41 15.64 2.93
N GLN A 726 -6.42 16.34 2.39
CA GLN A 726 -5.60 15.88 1.27
C GLN A 726 -4.94 14.52 1.56
N TRP A 727 -4.50 14.29 2.79
CA TRP A 727 -3.89 13.02 3.19
C TRP A 727 -4.85 11.83 3.13
N GLN A 728 -6.17 12.04 3.14
CA GLN A 728 -7.16 10.95 3.01
C GLN A 728 -7.21 10.36 1.61
N LEU A 729 -6.77 11.11 0.59
CA LEU A 729 -6.68 10.59 -0.77
C LEU A 729 -5.59 9.51 -0.92
N ALA A 730 -4.66 9.45 0.03
CA ALA A 730 -3.53 8.53 0.02
C ALA A 730 -3.75 7.26 0.88
N GLN A 731 -4.93 7.12 1.51
CA GLN A 731 -5.27 5.99 2.37
C GLN A 731 -5.96 4.85 1.63
#